data_AF-B4JWG9-F1
#
_entry.id   AF-B4JWG9-F1
#
_cell.length_a   1.000
_cell.length_b   1.000
_cell.length_c   1.000
_cell.angle_alpha   90.00
_cell.angle_beta   90.00
_cell.angle_gamma   90.00
#
_symmetry.space_group_name_H-M   'P 1'
#
loop_
_entity.id
_entity.type
_entity.pdbx_description
1 polymer ?
#
loop_
_entity_poly.entity_id
_entity_poly.type
_entity_poly.pdbx_seq_one_letter_code
_entity_poly.pdbx_strand_id
1 'polypeptide(L)'
;MVINFRAFAVPNWMDKLKNGNHVSRKILESVLHPLMSADEASQAVDYGIQVGILVPWNKKGVTPKGKQISLSFSQNVKKLCKSLKLVSYCYECHSSGSPEQLQICRTCERHFHKTCQRKNPNKPNYSMPVDQTQLHQFLSDDSDSEELCDEKRDEEGEQVERRVTTTTPAPNINEQWDGRKHHLDFNSNINEWKREAESSDDDVLFVGEKKACQRKRSKTLLVKNEHDQRSAESTNASKHNELEQELELCTACRLQKLADLLIPPRVSVAELNCLLDFSWRQHSSWLQTDIRKYIDQNWTKHDAKLVKSVLFKNDVLGVYNITENIDMKRYTKLADFVIDLLDLQHNFGVFYGPSGDDFEATKYLLRDVTHDVREISRCADCFRHSNEANHKFWFAKPCFQRHELVYAKAQGSPHWPAKIIRVIRKKITIYDVRFFGGSHSRAFVPEHNILQIDSRMPQLDRLARSSRNFKAAMLELRCHEMLLNKPIELFDFHANPSEAEHLINHSLSLCMEASELSSPIKHSSGAAAPASKKRKIITTATTPNVFKRVQPMRRCSMARQGLLPIDPPATTVDSELLREVSNLKEQLIQKQQELEQLIQKQQELEQVKRKRWCQNCLQLAKFDCCFTASYCSADCKRRDKRKHQRTCASHSKN
;
A
#
# COMPACT_ATOMS: atom_id res chain seq x y z
N MET A 1 10.36 -0.69 -43.34
CA MET A 1 11.35 -1.02 -42.29
C MET A 1 11.02 -0.16 -41.09
N VAL A 2 10.71 -0.78 -39.95
CA VAL A 2 10.41 -0.07 -38.70
C VAL A 2 11.76 0.40 -38.15
N ILE A 3 12.07 1.68 -38.29
CA ILE A 3 13.30 2.24 -37.72
C ILE A 3 13.02 2.52 -36.25
N ASN A 4 13.46 1.62 -35.37
CA ASN A 4 13.39 1.80 -33.92
C ASN A 4 14.55 2.71 -33.49
N PHE A 5 14.39 4.02 -33.72
CA PHE A 5 15.39 5.01 -33.34
C PHE A 5 15.55 5.07 -31.82
N ARG A 6 16.77 4.88 -31.31
CA ARG A 6 17.06 4.93 -29.88
C ARG A 6 17.53 6.33 -29.49
N ALA A 7 16.71 7.04 -28.71
CA ALA A 7 16.91 8.46 -28.37
C ALA A 7 18.24 8.75 -27.66
N PHE A 8 18.72 7.82 -26.85
CA PHE A 8 19.99 7.91 -26.13
C PHE A 8 21.22 7.96 -27.07
N ALA A 9 21.06 7.79 -28.39
CA ALA A 9 22.12 8.08 -29.35
C ALA A 9 22.47 9.58 -29.41
N VAL A 10 21.50 10.47 -29.15
CA VAL A 10 21.66 11.92 -29.27
C VAL A 10 22.69 12.48 -28.28
N PRO A 11 22.67 12.16 -26.96
CA PRO A 11 23.71 12.59 -26.03
C PRO A 11 25.11 12.10 -26.43
N ASN A 12 25.22 10.83 -26.85
CA ASN A 12 26.48 10.21 -27.27
C ASN A 12 27.08 10.90 -28.52
N TRP A 13 26.24 11.30 -29.47
CA TRP A 13 26.68 12.09 -30.62
C TRP A 13 27.05 13.51 -30.21
N MET A 14 26.25 14.17 -29.35
CA MET A 14 26.52 15.53 -28.91
C MET A 14 27.88 15.64 -28.23
N ASP A 15 28.32 14.65 -27.47
CA ASP A 15 29.66 14.64 -26.86
C ASP A 15 30.81 14.75 -27.89
N LYS A 16 30.61 14.25 -29.11
CA LYS A 16 31.58 14.36 -30.22
C LYS A 16 31.36 15.61 -31.07
N LEU A 17 30.13 16.10 -31.14
CA LEU A 17 29.68 17.19 -32.02
C LEU A 17 29.53 18.54 -31.32
N LYS A 18 29.76 18.61 -30.01
CA LYS A 18 29.67 19.83 -29.19
C LYS A 18 30.53 20.97 -29.74
N ASN A 19 30.15 22.20 -29.43
CA ASN A 19 30.80 23.41 -29.94
C ASN A 19 30.80 23.51 -31.48
N GLY A 20 29.81 22.91 -32.15
CA GLY A 20 29.71 22.92 -33.62
C GLY A 20 30.76 22.06 -34.33
N ASN A 21 31.34 21.10 -33.63
CA ASN A 21 32.31 20.16 -34.21
C ASN A 21 31.63 19.21 -35.23
N HIS A 22 32.45 18.56 -36.06
CA HIS A 22 31.99 17.62 -37.06
C HIS A 22 32.90 16.40 -37.12
N VAL A 23 32.33 15.21 -37.29
CA VAL A 23 33.06 13.95 -37.35
C VAL A 23 32.55 13.07 -38.48
N SER A 24 33.29 12.03 -38.84
CA SER A 24 32.86 11.08 -39.86
C SER A 24 31.72 10.19 -39.35
N ARG A 25 30.89 9.68 -40.27
CA ARG A 25 29.83 8.71 -39.98
C ARG A 25 30.31 7.51 -39.13
N LYS A 26 31.47 6.95 -39.45
CA LYS A 26 32.06 5.81 -38.73
C LYS A 26 32.32 6.13 -37.25
N ILE A 27 32.69 7.36 -36.93
CA ILE A 27 32.89 7.77 -35.53
C ILE A 27 31.55 7.81 -34.79
N LEU A 28 30.50 8.34 -35.41
CA LEU A 28 29.16 8.36 -34.81
C LEU A 28 28.54 6.98 -34.62
N GLU A 29 28.86 6.02 -35.50
CA GLU A 29 28.48 4.61 -35.33
C GLU A 29 29.29 3.98 -34.18
N SER A 30 30.60 4.24 -34.15
CA SER A 30 31.51 3.65 -33.16
C SER A 30 31.19 3.99 -31.71
N VAL A 31 30.69 5.20 -31.44
CA VAL A 31 30.30 5.61 -30.08
C VAL A 31 29.04 4.91 -29.58
N LEU A 32 28.26 4.29 -30.47
CA LEU A 32 27.04 3.57 -30.12
C LEU A 32 27.24 2.06 -29.96
N HIS A 33 28.33 1.48 -30.49
CA HIS A 33 28.60 0.04 -30.39
C HIS A 33 28.60 -0.54 -28.96
N PRO A 34 29.02 0.19 -27.91
CA PRO A 34 28.87 -0.31 -26.54
C PRO A 34 27.42 -0.49 -26.08
N LEU A 35 26.46 0.18 -26.75
CA LEU A 35 25.05 0.28 -26.34
C LEU A 35 24.08 -0.44 -27.28
N MET A 36 24.50 -0.76 -28.51
CA MET A 36 23.68 -1.40 -29.55
C MET A 36 24.53 -2.10 -30.61
N SER A 37 23.91 -2.95 -31.42
CA SER A 37 24.59 -3.66 -32.51
C SER A 37 25.10 -2.70 -33.60
N ALA A 38 26.03 -3.17 -34.44
CA ALA A 38 26.57 -2.36 -35.54
C ALA A 38 25.49 -1.94 -36.55
N ASP A 39 24.55 -2.83 -36.86
CA ASP A 39 23.44 -2.55 -37.77
C ASP A 39 22.49 -1.51 -37.18
N GLU A 40 22.16 -1.61 -35.89
CA GLU A 40 21.34 -0.63 -35.18
C GLU A 40 22.03 0.74 -35.11
N ALA A 41 23.35 0.77 -34.89
CA ALA A 41 24.12 2.02 -34.87
C ALA A 41 24.11 2.72 -36.24
N SER A 42 24.27 1.96 -37.33
CA SER A 42 24.19 2.50 -38.69
C SER A 42 22.79 3.06 -38.99
N GLN A 43 21.75 2.29 -38.66
CA GLN A 43 20.35 2.73 -38.82
C GLN A 43 20.03 3.97 -37.98
N ALA A 44 20.59 4.07 -36.77
CA ALA A 44 20.41 5.25 -35.94
C ALA A 44 20.99 6.49 -36.62
N VAL A 45 22.20 6.42 -37.19
CA VAL A 45 22.81 7.54 -37.92
C VAL A 45 21.99 7.90 -39.16
N ASP A 46 21.53 6.92 -39.94
CA ASP A 46 20.65 7.16 -41.09
C ASP A 46 19.37 7.89 -40.69
N TYR A 47 18.74 7.44 -39.61
CA TYR A 47 17.56 8.10 -39.06
C TYR A 47 17.87 9.53 -38.63
N GLY A 48 18.97 9.74 -37.90
CA GLY A 48 19.41 11.06 -37.46
C GLY A 48 19.61 12.05 -38.62
N ILE A 49 20.09 11.57 -39.76
CA ILE A 49 20.18 12.34 -41.00
C ILE A 49 18.79 12.61 -41.59
N GLN A 50 17.94 11.58 -41.67
CA GLN A 50 16.59 11.68 -42.22
C GLN A 50 15.73 12.70 -41.46
N VAL A 51 15.77 12.69 -40.12
CA VAL A 51 15.05 13.65 -39.28
C VAL A 51 15.80 14.98 -39.09
N GLY A 52 16.97 15.13 -39.70
CA GLY A 52 17.74 16.37 -39.67
C GLY A 52 18.32 16.76 -38.31
N ILE A 53 18.50 15.80 -37.40
CA ILE A 53 19.33 15.95 -36.19
C ILE A 53 20.80 16.08 -36.61
N LEU A 54 21.23 15.19 -37.51
CA LEU A 54 22.55 15.20 -38.12
C LEU A 54 22.45 15.82 -39.51
N VAL A 55 23.38 16.72 -39.84
CA VAL A 55 23.43 17.38 -41.15
C VAL A 55 24.84 17.24 -41.76
N PRO A 56 24.94 17.00 -43.07
CA PRO A 56 26.22 17.03 -43.77
C PRO A 56 26.92 18.36 -43.55
N TRP A 57 28.19 18.29 -43.13
CA TRP A 57 29.02 19.47 -42.98
C TRP A 57 29.63 19.81 -44.33
N ASN A 58 29.14 20.90 -44.94
CA ASN A 58 29.70 21.42 -46.18
C ASN A 58 30.37 22.78 -45.90
N LYS A 59 31.69 22.84 -46.07
CA LYS A 59 32.38 24.13 -46.24
C LYS A 59 31.80 24.79 -47.49
N LYS A 60 31.24 26.00 -47.37
CA LYS A 60 30.79 26.80 -48.53
C LYS A 60 31.90 26.79 -49.60
N GLY A 61 31.64 26.20 -50.76
CA GLY A 61 32.51 26.27 -51.94
C GLY A 61 33.35 25.05 -52.33
N VAL A 62 33.15 23.85 -51.75
CA VAL A 62 33.87 22.64 -52.19
C VAL A 62 32.90 21.54 -52.61
N THR A 63 32.90 21.21 -53.90
CA THR A 63 32.22 20.02 -54.43
C THR A 63 32.96 18.75 -53.97
N PRO A 64 32.29 17.81 -53.27
CA PRO A 64 32.96 16.62 -52.74
C PRO A 64 33.16 15.58 -53.84
N LYS A 65 34.34 15.56 -54.47
CA LYS A 65 34.82 14.36 -55.16
C LYS A 65 35.41 13.41 -54.12
N GLY A 66 34.64 12.38 -53.75
CA GLY A 66 35.15 11.14 -53.14
C GLY A 66 35.64 11.18 -51.69
N LYS A 67 35.45 12.26 -50.92
CA LYS A 67 35.82 12.30 -49.49
C LYS A 67 34.63 12.01 -48.58
N GLN A 68 34.89 11.18 -47.57
CA GLN A 68 34.02 10.76 -46.48
C GLN A 68 33.20 11.95 -45.94
N ILE A 69 31.87 11.88 -46.01
CA ILE A 69 30.98 12.96 -45.57
C ILE A 69 31.09 13.10 -44.05
N SER A 70 31.57 14.25 -43.59
CA SER A 70 31.53 14.63 -42.18
C SER A 70 30.14 15.11 -41.82
N LEU A 71 29.68 14.75 -40.63
CA LEU A 71 28.37 15.10 -40.10
C LEU A 71 28.55 16.05 -38.91
N SER A 72 27.61 16.98 -38.77
CA SER A 72 27.53 17.92 -37.66
C SER A 72 26.13 17.91 -37.05
N PHE A 73 26.02 18.34 -35.79
CA PHE A 73 24.71 18.50 -35.16
C PHE A 73 24.00 19.72 -35.77
N SER A 74 22.71 19.58 -36.08
CA SER A 74 21.92 20.66 -36.65
C SER A 74 21.81 21.85 -35.69
N GLN A 75 22.25 23.02 -36.15
CA GLN A 75 22.29 24.25 -35.35
C GLN A 75 20.99 25.07 -35.43
N ASN A 76 20.04 24.68 -36.28
CA ASN A 76 18.79 25.42 -36.48
C ASN A 76 17.64 24.78 -35.71
N VAL A 77 17.39 25.28 -34.49
CA VAL A 77 16.31 24.82 -33.60
C VAL A 77 14.95 24.80 -34.31
N LYS A 78 14.62 25.82 -35.12
CA LYS A 78 13.32 25.88 -35.83
C LYS A 78 13.18 24.77 -36.87
N LYS A 79 14.27 24.42 -37.55
CA LYS A 79 14.30 23.31 -38.52
C LYS A 79 14.20 21.97 -37.78
N LEU A 80 14.92 21.84 -36.67
CA LEU A 80 14.86 20.69 -35.76
C LEU A 80 13.42 20.43 -35.30
N CYS A 81 12.75 21.41 -34.69
CA CYS A 81 11.41 21.27 -34.15
C CYS A 81 10.36 20.86 -35.20
N LYS A 82 10.52 21.26 -36.47
CA LYS A 82 9.63 20.82 -37.56
C LYS A 82 9.83 19.33 -37.89
N SER A 83 11.08 18.89 -37.99
CA SER A 83 11.39 17.48 -38.25
C SER A 83 11.10 16.57 -37.04
N LEU A 84 11.21 17.10 -35.83
CA LEU A 84 10.98 16.40 -34.56
C LEU A 84 9.49 16.18 -34.23
N LYS A 85 8.55 16.82 -34.93
CA LYS A 85 7.12 16.46 -34.80
C LYS A 85 6.85 14.99 -35.19
N LEU A 86 7.79 14.33 -35.88
CA LEU A 86 7.75 12.90 -36.19
C LEU A 86 8.43 12.00 -35.13
N VAL A 87 9.15 12.58 -34.16
CA VAL A 87 9.94 11.81 -33.18
C VAL A 87 9.27 11.93 -31.81
N SER A 88 8.47 10.92 -31.48
CA SER A 88 7.84 10.77 -30.16
C SER A 88 8.29 9.46 -29.54
N TYR A 89 8.37 9.43 -28.21
CA TYR A 89 8.77 8.25 -27.45
C TYR A 89 7.58 7.72 -26.66
N CYS A 90 7.46 6.40 -26.58
CA CYS A 90 6.44 5.78 -25.75
C CYS A 90 6.67 6.15 -24.28
N TYR A 91 5.64 6.64 -23.61
CA TYR A 91 5.69 7.05 -22.22
C TYR A 91 6.12 5.91 -21.29
N GLU A 92 5.79 4.67 -21.68
CA GLU A 92 6.00 3.46 -20.88
C GLU A 92 7.30 2.72 -21.19
N CYS A 93 7.66 2.53 -22.46
CA CYS A 93 8.87 1.78 -22.83
C CYS A 93 10.03 2.64 -23.31
N HIS A 94 9.83 3.96 -23.44
CA HIS A 94 10.84 4.96 -23.83
C HIS A 94 11.44 4.79 -25.24
N SER A 95 11.09 3.71 -25.94
CA SER A 95 11.43 3.49 -27.33
C SER A 95 10.64 4.43 -28.25
N SER A 96 11.24 4.77 -29.39
CA SER A 96 10.50 5.41 -30.47
C SER A 96 9.59 4.38 -31.16
N GLY A 97 8.61 4.88 -31.89
CA GLY A 97 7.78 4.10 -32.79
C GLY A 97 7.45 4.93 -34.01
N SER A 98 7.01 4.29 -35.10
CA SER A 98 6.44 5.05 -36.21
C SER A 98 5.17 5.78 -35.73
N PRO A 99 4.76 6.90 -36.36
CA PRO A 99 3.51 7.60 -36.02
C PRO A 99 2.26 6.71 -36.09
N GLU A 100 2.31 5.60 -36.83
CA GLU A 100 1.25 4.60 -36.95
C GLU A 100 1.21 3.61 -35.77
N GLN A 101 2.32 3.45 -35.05
CA GLN A 101 2.46 2.54 -33.91
C GLN A 101 2.25 3.24 -32.56
N LEU A 102 2.55 4.54 -32.48
CA LEU A 102 2.36 5.36 -31.28
C LEU A 102 0.98 6.03 -31.27
N GLN A 103 0.21 5.77 -30.22
CA GLN A 103 -1.04 6.48 -29.96
C GLN A 103 -0.74 7.78 -29.19
N ILE A 104 -1.45 8.86 -29.57
CA ILE A 104 -1.39 10.15 -28.89
C ILE A 104 -2.48 10.18 -27.82
N CYS A 105 -2.14 10.59 -26.61
CA CYS A 105 -3.13 10.79 -25.56
C CYS A 105 -4.16 11.85 -25.97
N ARG A 106 -5.45 11.58 -25.73
CA ARG A 106 -6.52 12.54 -26.08
C ARG A 106 -6.49 13.86 -25.30
N THR A 107 -5.81 13.90 -24.16
CA THR A 107 -5.82 15.06 -23.24
C THR A 107 -4.47 15.71 -23.02
N CYS A 108 -3.38 15.15 -23.55
CA CYS A 108 -2.04 15.75 -23.41
C CYS A 108 -1.11 15.34 -24.57
N GLU A 109 0.11 15.88 -24.59
CA GLU A 109 1.09 15.64 -25.65
C GLU A 109 1.87 14.31 -25.52
N ARG A 110 1.54 13.47 -24.54
CA ARG A 110 2.24 12.18 -24.32
C ARG A 110 1.80 11.14 -25.36
N HIS A 111 2.75 10.29 -25.75
CA HIS A 111 2.56 9.21 -26.72
C HIS A 111 2.82 7.86 -26.07
N PHE A 112 2.17 6.79 -26.51
CA PHE A 112 2.38 5.45 -25.97
C PHE A 112 2.00 4.37 -26.98
N HIS A 113 2.62 3.19 -26.87
CA HIS A 113 2.16 2.01 -27.61
C HIS A 113 0.93 1.41 -26.92
N LYS A 114 -0.07 1.01 -27.70
CA LYS A 114 -1.29 0.35 -27.18
C LYS A 114 -0.95 -0.89 -26.32
N THR A 115 0.09 -1.63 -26.70
CA THR A 115 0.57 -2.82 -25.98
C THR A 115 1.36 -2.52 -24.71
N CYS A 116 1.93 -1.31 -24.57
CA CYS A 116 2.70 -0.93 -23.39
C CYS A 116 1.82 -0.33 -22.28
N GLN A 117 0.56 -0.01 -22.58
CA GLN A 117 -0.38 0.64 -21.68
C GLN A 117 -0.57 -0.18 -20.39
N ARG A 118 -0.43 0.47 -19.23
CA ARG A 118 -0.62 -0.19 -17.93
C ARG A 118 -2.08 -0.60 -17.73
N LYS A 119 -2.34 -1.83 -17.28
CA LYS A 119 -3.69 -2.26 -16.88
C LYS A 119 -4.20 -1.41 -15.71
N ASN A 120 -3.39 -1.29 -14.65
CA ASN A 120 -3.62 -0.43 -13.49
C ASN A 120 -2.59 0.71 -13.50
N PRO A 121 -3.00 1.99 -13.57
CA PRO A 121 -2.06 3.11 -13.66
C PRO A 121 -1.16 3.25 -12.41
N ASN A 122 -1.60 2.75 -11.24
CA ASN A 122 -0.83 2.75 -10.00
C ASN A 122 0.19 1.60 -9.89
N LYS A 123 0.22 0.66 -10.85
CA LYS A 123 1.15 -0.47 -10.87
C LYS A 123 2.02 -0.40 -12.14
N PRO A 124 3.34 -0.58 -12.03
CA PRO A 124 4.22 -0.63 -13.20
C PRO A 124 3.94 -1.86 -14.05
N ASN A 125 4.34 -1.81 -15.33
CA ASN A 125 4.24 -2.89 -16.30
C ASN A 125 5.52 -3.75 -16.39
N TYR A 126 6.47 -3.55 -15.47
CA TYR A 126 7.73 -4.28 -15.39
C TYR A 126 7.90 -4.92 -14.01
N SER A 127 8.69 -5.99 -13.95
CA SER A 127 9.01 -6.67 -12.70
C SER A 127 9.73 -5.73 -11.74
N MET A 128 9.26 -5.66 -10.50
CA MET A 128 9.86 -4.77 -9.50
C MET A 128 11.20 -5.34 -9.00
N PRO A 129 12.27 -4.54 -8.98
CA PRO A 129 13.55 -5.01 -8.49
C PRO A 129 13.51 -5.38 -7.01
N VAL A 130 14.20 -6.47 -6.63
CA VAL A 130 14.34 -6.96 -5.25
C VAL A 130 15.78 -6.70 -4.80
N ASP A 131 15.97 -5.96 -3.71
CA ASP A 131 17.29 -5.68 -3.13
C ASP A 131 17.45 -6.42 -1.79
N GLN A 132 18.62 -7.02 -1.56
CA GLN A 132 18.98 -7.77 -0.35
C GLN A 132 19.34 -6.86 0.84
N THR A 133 19.52 -5.55 0.64
CA THR A 133 19.91 -4.59 1.70
C THR A 133 18.74 -3.98 2.49
N GLN A 134 17.53 -4.52 2.35
CA GLN A 134 16.30 -3.91 2.85
C GLN A 134 16.10 -4.05 4.38
N LEU A 135 15.75 -2.94 5.05
CA LEU A 135 15.21 -2.90 6.42
C LEU A 135 13.71 -3.19 6.47
N HIS A 136 13.00 -2.96 5.37
CA HIS A 136 11.58 -3.24 5.20
C HIS A 136 11.39 -4.00 3.90
N GLN A 137 11.33 -5.33 4.00
CA GLN A 137 10.80 -6.16 2.92
C GLN A 137 9.33 -5.80 2.72
N PHE A 138 8.90 -5.59 1.47
CA PHE A 138 7.47 -5.72 1.18
C PHE A 138 7.02 -7.08 1.70
N LEU A 139 6.08 -7.11 2.65
CA LEU A 139 5.11 -8.19 2.61
C LEU A 139 4.44 -8.04 1.25
N SER A 140 4.62 -9.04 0.41
CA SER A 140 3.98 -9.15 -0.89
C SER A 140 2.49 -8.88 -0.70
N ASP A 141 2.01 -7.74 -1.20
CA ASP A 141 0.61 -7.37 -1.01
C ASP A 141 -0.06 -7.05 -2.35
N ASP A 142 -1.19 -7.73 -2.52
CA ASP A 142 -2.36 -7.36 -3.32
C ASP A 142 -2.40 -7.58 -4.85
N SER A 143 -1.69 -8.55 -5.44
CA SER A 143 -2.20 -9.18 -6.69
C SER A 143 -1.55 -10.49 -7.13
N ASP A 144 -0.39 -10.88 -6.60
CA ASP A 144 0.25 -12.11 -7.10
C ASP A 144 -0.51 -13.39 -6.71
N SER A 145 -1.50 -13.27 -5.82
CA SER A 145 -2.48 -14.32 -5.52
C SER A 145 -3.71 -14.31 -6.45
N GLU A 146 -3.86 -13.32 -7.34
CA GLU A 146 -5.08 -13.12 -8.15
C GLU A 146 -5.05 -13.83 -9.51
N GLU A 147 -3.91 -14.35 -10.00
CA GLU A 147 -3.86 -15.13 -11.24
C GLU A 147 -3.69 -16.65 -11.03
N LEU A 148 -3.38 -17.12 -9.81
CA LEU A 148 -3.13 -18.54 -9.56
C LEU A 148 -4.39 -19.36 -9.16
N CYS A 149 -5.57 -18.74 -9.11
CA CYS A 149 -6.79 -19.40 -8.63
C CYS A 149 -7.82 -19.73 -9.73
N ASP A 150 -7.67 -19.21 -10.95
CA ASP A 150 -8.69 -19.32 -12.01
C ASP A 150 -8.30 -20.21 -13.21
N GLU A 151 -7.11 -20.84 -13.22
CA GLU A 151 -6.68 -21.70 -14.36
C GLU A 151 -6.33 -23.15 -14.00
N LYS A 152 -6.71 -23.67 -12.83
CA LYS A 152 -6.52 -25.09 -12.52
C LYS A 152 -7.79 -25.76 -12.02
N ARG A 153 -8.73 -25.87 -12.94
CA ARG A 153 -9.78 -26.89 -12.87
C ARG A 153 -10.04 -27.29 -14.31
N ASP A 154 -9.17 -28.14 -14.84
CA ASP A 154 -9.43 -29.19 -15.83
C ASP A 154 -8.09 -29.87 -16.18
N GLU A 155 -8.13 -31.20 -16.30
CA GLU A 155 -7.09 -32.11 -16.79
C GLU A 155 -6.00 -32.58 -15.79
N GLU A 156 -6.30 -33.73 -15.16
CA GLU A 156 -5.29 -34.70 -14.71
C GLU A 156 -4.70 -35.41 -15.94
N GLY A 157 -3.37 -35.46 -16.06
CA GLY A 157 -2.70 -36.22 -17.10
C GLY A 157 -1.19 -35.99 -17.18
N GLU A 158 -0.44 -36.80 -16.43
CA GLU A 158 0.92 -37.27 -16.75
C GLU A 158 2.15 -36.38 -16.42
N GLN A 159 3.17 -37.08 -15.89
CA GLN A 159 4.33 -36.59 -15.15
C GLN A 159 5.52 -36.29 -16.06
N VAL A 160 6.34 -35.28 -15.71
CA VAL A 160 7.83 -35.38 -15.77
C VAL A 160 8.46 -34.55 -14.63
N GLU A 161 9.19 -35.23 -13.75
CA GLU A 161 9.99 -34.68 -12.64
C GLU A 161 11.33 -34.06 -13.07
N ARG A 162 11.86 -33.13 -12.25
CA ARG A 162 13.31 -33.07 -11.90
C ARG A 162 13.57 -32.53 -10.48
N ARG A 163 13.55 -33.48 -9.52
CA ARG A 163 14.48 -33.79 -8.41
C ARG A 163 15.46 -32.73 -7.86
N VAL A 164 15.42 -32.52 -6.53
CA VAL A 164 16.59 -32.66 -5.62
C VAL A 164 16.14 -33.31 -4.28
N THR A 165 16.79 -34.43 -3.93
CA THR A 165 16.65 -35.38 -2.79
C THR A 165 17.29 -34.85 -1.48
N THR A 166 16.93 -35.31 -0.25
CA THR A 166 17.23 -36.65 0.36
C THR A 166 16.38 -36.90 1.64
N THR A 167 15.53 -37.94 1.67
CA THR A 167 15.63 -39.29 2.32
C THR A 167 15.37 -39.44 3.84
N THR A 168 14.31 -40.20 4.15
CA THR A 168 13.92 -40.86 5.42
C THR A 168 14.23 -42.37 5.35
N PRO A 169 14.13 -43.13 6.46
CA PRO A 169 13.54 -44.48 6.37
C PRO A 169 12.45 -44.77 7.44
N ALA A 170 11.47 -45.57 7.04
CA ALA A 170 10.29 -46.04 7.79
C ALA A 170 10.60 -47.27 8.69
N PRO A 171 9.60 -47.82 9.42
CA PRO A 171 8.82 -48.91 8.82
C PRO A 171 7.30 -48.86 9.07
N ASN A 172 6.64 -49.83 8.43
CA ASN A 172 5.27 -49.97 7.95
C ASN A 172 4.39 -50.89 8.84
N ILE A 173 3.06 -50.81 8.70
CA ILE A 173 2.01 -51.89 8.73
C ILE A 173 0.64 -51.17 8.61
N ASN A 174 -0.04 -51.21 7.45
CA ASN A 174 -1.05 -52.16 6.92
C ASN A 174 -2.49 -51.93 7.47
N GLU A 175 -3.44 -51.44 6.63
CA GLU A 175 -4.62 -52.14 6.05
C GLU A 175 -5.85 -52.17 7.02
N GLN A 176 -7.16 -52.12 6.69
CA GLN A 176 -8.02 -52.02 5.49
C GLN A 176 -9.49 -51.89 5.98
N TRP A 177 -10.46 -51.60 5.07
CA TRP A 177 -11.92 -51.89 5.15
C TRP A 177 -12.81 -51.07 6.11
N ASP A 178 -14.11 -50.84 5.90
CA ASP A 178 -15.05 -50.99 4.77
C ASP A 178 -16.28 -50.08 5.06
N GLY A 179 -17.09 -49.79 4.05
CA GLY A 179 -18.21 -48.85 4.15
C GLY A 179 -19.51 -49.38 4.80
N ARG A 180 -20.46 -48.47 5.04
CA ARG A 180 -21.91 -48.63 4.74
C ARG A 180 -22.73 -47.38 5.11
N LYS A 181 -23.75 -47.13 4.27
CA LYS A 181 -24.81 -46.11 4.34
C LYS A 181 -25.89 -46.44 5.39
N HIS A 182 -26.59 -45.41 5.91
CA HIS A 182 -28.04 -45.32 6.23
C HIS A 182 -28.27 -43.93 6.90
N HIS A 183 -29.04 -42.94 6.41
CA HIS A 183 -30.46 -42.78 6.02
C HIS A 183 -31.44 -42.66 7.21
N LEU A 184 -32.11 -41.49 7.30
CA LEU A 184 -33.40 -41.15 7.98
C LEU A 184 -33.38 -40.93 9.50
N ASP A 185 -34.23 -40.11 10.14
CA ASP A 185 -35.27 -39.14 9.75
C ASP A 185 -35.73 -38.45 11.05
N PHE A 186 -36.40 -37.29 10.93
CA PHE A 186 -37.53 -36.80 11.78
C PHE A 186 -37.34 -36.66 13.32
N ASN A 187 -37.92 -35.72 14.05
CA ASN A 187 -38.77 -34.57 13.80
C ASN A 187 -39.04 -33.91 15.16
N SER A 188 -39.39 -32.64 15.09
CA SER A 188 -40.48 -32.00 15.84
C SER A 188 -40.43 -31.78 17.36
N ASN A 189 -40.93 -30.59 17.67
CA ASN A 189 -41.92 -30.24 18.70
C ASN A 189 -41.40 -29.44 19.91
N ILE A 190 -41.79 -28.15 19.99
CA ILE A 190 -43.04 -27.60 20.62
C ILE A 190 -42.75 -27.42 22.12
N ASN A 191 -43.04 -26.34 22.85
CA ASN A 191 -43.94 -25.18 22.79
C ASN A 191 -43.33 -24.13 23.75
N GLU A 192 -43.40 -22.82 23.53
CA GLU A 192 -44.56 -21.91 23.62
C GLU A 192 -45.02 -21.59 25.07
N TRP A 193 -45.15 -20.29 25.37
CA TRP A 193 -46.17 -19.58 26.20
C TRP A 193 -45.54 -18.33 26.87
N LYS A 194 -45.71 -17.10 26.35
CA LYS A 194 -46.86 -16.17 26.46
C LYS A 194 -47.35 -15.89 27.90
N ARG A 195 -47.22 -14.63 28.33
CA ARG A 195 -48.37 -13.79 28.72
C ARG A 195 -48.03 -12.30 28.83
N GLU A 196 -48.95 -11.52 28.28
CA GLU A 196 -49.10 -10.07 28.28
C GLU A 196 -49.79 -9.59 29.58
N ALA A 197 -49.57 -8.32 29.96
CA ALA A 197 -50.65 -7.40 30.35
C ALA A 197 -50.10 -5.97 30.56
N GLU A 198 -50.95 -5.00 30.21
CA GLU A 198 -50.76 -3.56 30.03
C GLU A 198 -50.86 -2.76 31.35
N SER A 199 -50.28 -1.55 31.41
CA SER A 199 -50.93 -0.33 31.97
C SER A 199 -49.97 0.88 31.96
N SER A 200 -50.53 2.05 31.63
CA SER A 200 -49.97 3.41 31.60
C SER A 200 -49.50 3.93 32.96
N ASP A 201 -48.39 4.69 33.01
CA ASP A 201 -48.37 6.11 33.43
C ASP A 201 -46.95 6.71 33.47
N ASP A 202 -46.89 7.99 33.09
CA ASP A 202 -45.71 8.86 33.06
C ASP A 202 -45.14 9.12 34.45
N ASP A 203 -43.82 8.93 34.63
CA ASP A 203 -43.02 9.68 35.59
C ASP A 203 -41.54 9.67 35.21
N VAL A 204 -40.99 10.86 34.94
CA VAL A 204 -39.58 11.10 34.68
C VAL A 204 -38.84 11.21 36.01
N LEU A 205 -38.04 10.20 36.35
CA LEU A 205 -37.00 10.29 37.39
C LEU A 205 -35.69 9.68 36.89
N PHE A 206 -34.64 10.50 36.92
CA PHE A 206 -33.24 10.10 36.74
C PHE A 206 -32.82 9.11 37.83
N VAL A 207 -32.09 8.05 37.45
CA VAL A 207 -30.82 7.55 38.06
C VAL A 207 -30.52 6.14 37.49
N GLY A 208 -29.28 5.93 37.04
CA GLY A 208 -28.63 4.63 37.05
C GLY A 208 -28.26 4.05 35.69
N GLU A 209 -27.12 4.48 35.13
CA GLU A 209 -26.45 3.73 34.06
C GLU A 209 -26.11 2.30 34.55
N LYS A 210 -26.92 1.32 34.14
CA LYS A 210 -26.54 -0.09 34.14
C LYS A 210 -25.88 -0.44 32.80
N LYS A 211 -24.72 -1.10 32.93
CA LYS A 211 -23.80 -1.52 31.88
C LYS A 211 -24.49 -2.27 30.72
N ALA A 212 -24.39 -1.73 29.51
CA ALA A 212 -24.71 -2.44 28.28
C ALA A 212 -23.53 -3.35 27.86
N CYS A 213 -23.53 -4.59 28.34
CA CYS A 213 -22.86 -5.68 27.65
C CYS A 213 -23.68 -5.99 26.38
N GLN A 214 -23.00 -6.24 25.26
CA GLN A 214 -23.55 -6.53 23.93
C GLN A 214 -23.97 -5.33 23.06
N ARG A 215 -23.01 -4.48 22.69
CA ARG A 215 -23.07 -3.86 21.35
C ARG A 215 -22.53 -4.85 20.33
N LYS A 216 -23.42 -5.40 19.48
CA LYS A 216 -23.01 -5.85 18.14
C LYS A 216 -22.20 -4.70 17.53
N ARG A 217 -21.02 -5.02 16.97
CA ARG A 217 -20.07 -4.08 16.33
C ARG A 217 -20.87 -3.10 15.46
N SER A 218 -21.12 -1.90 15.97
CA SER A 218 -21.89 -0.90 15.25
C SER A 218 -21.02 -0.41 14.09
N LYS A 219 -21.57 -0.49 12.87
CA LYS A 219 -20.96 0.05 11.64
C LYS A 219 -20.88 1.58 11.72
N THR A 220 -20.09 2.14 12.63
CA THR A 220 -19.96 3.61 12.75
C THR A 220 -18.70 4.02 13.51
N LEU A 221 -17.55 3.64 12.97
CA LEU A 221 -16.42 4.55 12.83
C LEU A 221 -16.07 4.50 11.34
N LEU A 222 -15.86 5.66 10.72
CA LEU A 222 -15.48 5.78 9.30
C LEU A 222 -14.11 5.12 9.11
N VAL A 223 -14.07 3.79 9.06
CA VAL A 223 -12.91 3.05 8.56
C VAL A 223 -12.98 3.15 7.05
N LYS A 224 -11.89 3.62 6.42
CA LYS A 224 -11.80 3.71 4.95
C LYS A 224 -12.05 2.31 4.39
N ASN A 225 -13.23 2.14 3.80
CA ASN A 225 -13.60 0.94 3.09
C ASN A 225 -13.20 1.16 1.63
N GLU A 226 -12.15 0.48 1.18
CA GLU A 226 -11.98 0.29 -0.25
C GLU A 226 -12.91 -0.86 -0.64
N HIS A 227 -14.05 -0.51 -1.23
CA HIS A 227 -14.54 -1.33 -2.32
C HIS A 227 -13.56 -1.10 -3.46
N ASP A 228 -13.00 -2.15 -4.05
CA ASP A 228 -12.53 -2.03 -5.43
C ASP A 228 -13.73 -1.51 -6.24
N GLN A 229 -13.74 -0.22 -6.57
CA GLN A 229 -14.85 0.47 -7.25
C GLN A 229 -14.91 0.08 -8.74
N ARG A 230 -14.94 -1.24 -9.02
CA ARG A 230 -15.30 -1.82 -10.31
C ARG A 230 -16.61 -2.63 -10.25
N SER A 231 -17.33 -2.58 -9.14
CA SER A 231 -18.66 -3.19 -9.00
C SER A 231 -19.76 -2.17 -8.64
N ALA A 232 -19.96 -1.15 -9.47
CA ALA A 232 -21.24 -0.45 -9.54
C ALA A 232 -22.05 -1.06 -10.70
N GLU A 233 -23.33 -1.32 -10.43
CA GLU A 233 -24.30 -1.89 -11.36
C GLU A 233 -24.55 -0.92 -12.53
N SER A 234 -23.93 -1.21 -13.68
CA SER A 234 -24.32 -0.65 -14.98
C SER A 234 -24.20 -1.76 -16.02
N THR A 235 -25.15 -1.78 -16.96
CA THR A 235 -25.26 -2.79 -18.01
C THR A 235 -23.93 -2.99 -18.76
N ASN A 236 -23.55 -4.25 -19.01
CA ASN A 236 -22.24 -4.67 -19.55
C ASN A 236 -21.76 -3.91 -20.81
N ALA A 237 -22.67 -3.38 -21.63
CA ALA A 237 -22.33 -2.60 -22.82
C ALA A 237 -21.76 -1.19 -22.50
N SER A 238 -22.19 -0.56 -21.40
CA SER A 238 -21.73 0.80 -21.02
C SER A 238 -20.32 0.77 -20.43
N LYS A 239 -19.98 -0.28 -19.67
CA LYS A 239 -18.63 -0.46 -19.09
C LYS A 239 -17.56 -0.70 -20.14
N HIS A 240 -17.88 -1.42 -21.23
CA HIS A 240 -16.89 -1.69 -22.28
C HIS A 240 -16.47 -0.41 -23.01
N ASN A 241 -17.43 0.47 -23.28
CA ASN A 241 -17.17 1.76 -23.96
C ASN A 241 -16.38 2.74 -23.08
N GLU A 242 -16.69 2.83 -21.78
CA GLU A 242 -15.91 3.67 -20.84
C GLU A 242 -14.46 3.16 -20.67
N LEU A 243 -14.27 1.85 -20.62
CA LEU A 243 -12.95 1.24 -20.43
C LEU A 243 -12.07 1.36 -21.68
N GLU A 244 -12.67 1.27 -22.87
CA GLU A 244 -11.98 1.56 -24.14
C GLU A 244 -11.57 3.05 -24.23
N GLN A 245 -12.46 3.97 -23.85
CA GLN A 245 -12.14 5.41 -23.83
C GLN A 245 -11.07 5.77 -22.79
N GLU A 246 -10.98 5.02 -21.68
CA GLU A 246 -9.93 5.22 -20.68
C GLU A 246 -8.55 4.77 -21.20
N LEU A 247 -8.49 3.73 -22.02
CA LEU A 247 -7.25 3.21 -22.60
C LEU A 247 -6.67 4.12 -23.70
N GLU A 248 -7.43 5.11 -24.18
CA GLU A 248 -6.95 6.16 -25.08
C GLU A 248 -6.24 7.32 -24.35
N LEU A 249 -6.24 7.28 -23.02
CA LEU A 249 -5.50 8.22 -22.18
C LEU A 249 -4.18 7.59 -21.73
N CYS A 250 -3.11 8.37 -21.71
CA CYS A 250 -1.85 7.91 -21.13
C CYS A 250 -1.98 7.65 -19.62
N THR A 251 -1.06 6.87 -19.06
CA THR A 251 -1.01 6.55 -17.62
C THR A 251 -1.12 7.81 -16.73
N ALA A 252 -0.40 8.88 -17.07
CA ALA A 252 -0.44 10.12 -16.28
C ALA A 252 -1.86 10.75 -16.23
N CYS A 253 -2.54 10.86 -17.37
CA CYS A 253 -3.91 11.42 -17.40
C CYS A 253 -4.93 10.49 -16.73
N ARG A 254 -4.71 9.17 -16.76
CA ARG A 254 -5.52 8.21 -16.00
C ARG A 254 -5.29 8.34 -14.49
N LEU A 255 -4.05 8.54 -14.05
CA LEU A 255 -3.75 8.85 -12.64
C LEU A 255 -4.43 10.15 -12.19
N GLN A 256 -4.44 11.19 -13.03
CA GLN A 256 -5.14 12.44 -12.71
C GLN A 256 -6.66 12.24 -12.54
N LYS A 257 -7.29 11.41 -13.38
CA LYS A 257 -8.71 11.07 -13.22
C LYS A 257 -9.00 10.34 -11.91
N LEU A 258 -8.06 9.55 -11.41
CA LEU A 258 -8.19 8.83 -10.13
C LEU A 258 -7.74 9.66 -8.92
N ALA A 259 -7.14 10.83 -9.13
CA ALA A 259 -6.45 11.59 -8.09
C ALA A 259 -7.39 12.07 -6.97
N ASP A 260 -8.63 12.44 -7.32
CA ASP A 260 -9.63 12.96 -6.36
C ASP A 260 -10.14 11.89 -5.39
N LEU A 261 -9.87 10.60 -5.66
CA LEU A 261 -10.25 9.48 -4.79
C LEU A 261 -9.20 9.16 -3.72
N LEU A 262 -7.99 9.72 -3.82
CA LEU A 262 -6.81 9.29 -3.04
C LEU A 262 -6.38 10.27 -1.94
N ILE A 263 -6.97 11.46 -1.85
CA ILE A 263 -6.59 12.45 -0.84
C ILE A 263 -7.48 12.31 0.39
N PRO A 264 -6.92 12.10 1.60
CA PRO A 264 -7.70 12.20 2.82
C PRO A 264 -8.33 13.60 2.90
N PRO A 265 -9.66 13.71 3.12
CA PRO A 265 -10.31 15.01 3.18
C PRO A 265 -9.61 15.82 4.28
N ARG A 266 -9.08 17.00 3.93
CA ARG A 266 -8.46 18.03 4.79
C ARG A 266 -6.93 18.12 4.84
N VAL A 267 -6.17 17.35 4.05
CA VAL A 267 -4.72 17.62 3.93
C VAL A 267 -4.50 18.93 3.16
N SER A 268 -3.84 19.91 3.78
CA SER A 268 -3.53 21.18 3.13
C SER A 268 -2.40 21.02 2.10
N VAL A 269 -2.27 21.96 1.14
CA VAL A 269 -1.16 21.93 0.17
C VAL A 269 0.20 22.00 0.88
N ALA A 270 0.31 22.80 1.95
CA ALA A 270 1.53 22.90 2.74
C ALA A 270 1.88 21.58 3.42
N GLU A 271 0.89 20.95 4.06
CA GLU A 271 1.04 19.63 4.69
C GLU A 271 1.40 18.56 3.66
N LEU A 272 0.67 18.48 2.54
CA LEU A 272 0.94 17.51 1.48
C LEU A 272 2.41 17.57 1.05
N ASN A 273 2.91 18.75 0.72
CA ASN A 273 4.30 18.90 0.29
C ASN A 273 5.29 18.62 1.43
N CYS A 274 4.93 18.80 2.70
CA CYS A 274 5.75 18.33 3.82
C CYS A 274 5.82 16.80 3.90
N LEU A 275 4.71 16.10 3.65
CA LEU A 275 4.67 14.63 3.63
C LEU A 275 5.48 14.08 2.44
N LEU A 276 5.34 14.71 1.27
CA LEU A 276 6.12 14.37 0.09
C LEU A 276 7.62 14.62 0.30
N ASP A 277 7.99 15.68 1.02
CA ASP A 277 9.38 15.99 1.36
C ASP A 277 10.02 14.91 2.25
N PHE A 278 9.29 14.33 3.23
CA PHE A 278 9.80 13.19 4.00
C PHE A 278 10.14 12.00 3.10
N SER A 279 9.20 11.61 2.23
CA SER A 279 9.42 10.52 1.27
C SER A 279 10.59 10.81 0.32
N TRP A 280 10.61 12.03 -0.23
CA TRP A 280 11.64 12.44 -1.18
C TRP A 280 13.04 12.44 -0.57
N ARG A 281 13.24 13.00 0.62
CA ARG A 281 14.55 12.99 1.30
C ARG A 281 15.06 11.60 1.61
N GLN A 282 14.15 10.67 1.91
CA GLN A 282 14.50 9.29 2.19
C GLN A 282 14.97 8.56 0.92
N HIS A 283 14.32 8.83 -0.22
CA HIS A 283 14.47 8.01 -1.43
C HIS A 283 15.23 8.68 -2.58
N SER A 284 15.46 10.00 -2.55
CA SER A 284 16.17 10.73 -3.62
C SER A 284 17.58 10.24 -3.85
N SER A 285 18.20 9.60 -2.84
CA SER A 285 19.53 9.00 -2.92
C SER A 285 19.63 7.81 -3.90
N TRP A 286 18.51 7.25 -4.34
CA TRP A 286 18.53 6.30 -5.46
C TRP A 286 19.10 6.93 -6.74
N LEU A 287 18.87 8.22 -6.96
CA LEU A 287 19.39 8.94 -8.12
C LEU A 287 20.77 9.54 -7.80
N GLN A 288 21.82 8.79 -8.15
CA GLN A 288 23.20 9.26 -8.03
C GLN A 288 23.60 10.20 -9.19
N THR A 289 22.94 10.03 -10.33
CA THR A 289 23.13 10.80 -11.55
C THR A 289 21.94 11.73 -11.77
N ASP A 290 22.22 12.87 -12.41
CA ASP A 290 21.24 13.90 -12.69
C ASP A 290 21.50 14.42 -14.11
N ILE A 291 20.49 14.33 -14.98
CA ILE A 291 20.63 14.71 -16.39
C ILE A 291 20.98 16.19 -16.49
N ARG A 292 20.37 17.04 -15.65
CA ARG A 292 20.64 18.48 -15.67
C ARG A 292 22.08 18.76 -15.28
N LYS A 293 22.57 18.12 -14.20
CA LYS A 293 23.96 18.23 -13.77
C LYS A 293 24.93 17.76 -14.86
N TYR A 294 24.65 16.64 -15.51
CA TYR A 294 25.45 16.14 -16.62
C TYR A 294 25.49 17.13 -17.80
N ILE A 295 24.33 17.66 -18.21
CA ILE A 295 24.21 18.65 -19.29
C ILE A 295 25.04 19.90 -18.97
N ASP A 296 24.89 20.43 -17.76
CA ASP A 296 25.55 21.68 -17.34
C ASP A 296 27.07 21.50 -17.18
N GLN A 297 27.56 20.27 -16.91
CA GLN A 297 28.99 19.95 -16.82
C GLN A 297 29.63 19.69 -18.19
N ASN A 298 28.91 19.08 -19.12
CA ASN A 298 29.50 18.55 -20.35
C ASN A 298 29.33 19.47 -21.56
N TRP A 299 28.26 20.27 -21.60
CA TRP A 299 27.83 21.00 -22.79
C TRP A 299 27.64 22.50 -22.55
N THR A 300 27.74 23.28 -23.63
CA THR A 300 27.43 24.71 -23.59
C THR A 300 25.91 24.94 -23.46
N LYS A 301 25.50 26.13 -23.00
CA LYS A 301 24.07 26.51 -22.95
C LYS A 301 23.36 26.35 -24.30
N HIS A 302 24.08 26.54 -25.40
CA HIS A 302 23.54 26.38 -26.75
C HIS A 302 23.31 24.91 -27.09
N ASP A 303 24.32 24.06 -26.91
CA ASP A 303 24.24 22.62 -27.19
C ASP A 303 23.22 21.93 -26.28
N ALA A 304 23.17 22.32 -25.00
CA ALA A 304 22.15 21.90 -24.05
C ALA A 304 20.73 22.21 -24.56
N LYS A 305 20.51 23.43 -25.08
CA LYS A 305 19.21 23.83 -25.65
C LYS A 305 18.85 23.00 -26.87
N LEU A 306 19.82 22.68 -27.73
CA LEU A 306 19.61 21.80 -28.88
C LEU A 306 19.17 20.40 -28.43
N VAL A 307 19.93 19.74 -27.54
CA VAL A 307 19.60 18.40 -27.05
C VAL A 307 18.25 18.39 -26.34
N LYS A 308 17.99 19.36 -25.44
CA LYS A 308 16.71 19.47 -24.75
C LYS A 308 15.54 19.59 -25.73
N SER A 309 15.70 20.37 -26.80
CA SER A 309 14.65 20.53 -27.82
C SER A 309 14.40 19.26 -28.64
N VAL A 310 15.37 18.34 -28.70
CA VAL A 310 15.24 17.03 -29.36
C VAL A 310 14.58 16.02 -28.45
N LEU A 311 15.04 15.91 -27.20
CA LEU A 311 14.75 14.76 -26.35
C LEU A 311 13.55 14.97 -25.42
N PHE A 312 13.34 16.18 -24.91
CA PHE A 312 12.45 16.40 -23.76
C PHE A 312 11.27 17.29 -24.10
N LYS A 313 10.12 16.97 -23.50
CA LYS A 313 8.88 17.77 -23.57
C LYS A 313 8.63 18.59 -22.30
N ASN A 314 9.19 18.16 -21.17
CA ASN A 314 9.18 18.86 -19.89
C ASN A 314 10.63 19.02 -19.38
N ASP A 315 10.83 19.81 -18.33
CA ASP A 315 12.17 20.05 -17.75
C ASP A 315 12.39 19.25 -16.45
N VAL A 316 11.67 18.14 -16.24
CA VAL A 316 11.85 17.25 -15.09
C VAL A 316 13.03 16.31 -15.36
N LEU A 317 14.24 16.80 -15.10
CA LEU A 317 15.47 16.16 -15.55
C LEU A 317 16.32 15.55 -14.43
N GLY A 318 15.92 15.74 -13.17
CA GLY A 318 16.71 15.24 -12.07
C GLY A 318 16.15 15.58 -10.70
N VAL A 319 17.01 15.43 -9.69
CA VAL A 319 16.65 15.59 -8.29
C VAL A 319 16.24 17.03 -8.00
N TYR A 320 16.95 17.99 -8.61
CA TYR A 320 16.73 19.41 -8.40
C TYR A 320 15.28 19.83 -8.70
N ASN A 321 14.71 19.39 -9.83
CA ASN A 321 13.37 19.80 -10.25
C ASN A 321 12.28 19.34 -9.28
N ILE A 322 12.40 18.11 -8.78
CA ILE A 322 11.45 17.55 -7.83
C ILE A 322 11.56 18.28 -6.48
N THR A 323 12.79 18.48 -5.98
CA THR A 323 13.03 19.25 -4.75
C THR A 323 12.47 20.67 -4.86
N GLU A 324 12.72 21.35 -5.97
CA GLU A 324 12.22 22.70 -6.22
C GLU A 324 10.68 22.75 -6.25
N ASN A 325 10.03 21.75 -6.88
CA ASN A 325 8.57 21.66 -6.90
C ASN A 325 7.98 21.44 -5.50
N ILE A 326 8.63 20.64 -4.64
CA ILE A 326 8.25 20.43 -3.23
C ILE A 326 8.43 21.71 -2.41
N ASP A 327 9.55 22.40 -2.57
CA ASP A 327 9.88 23.62 -1.85
C ASP A 327 8.90 24.76 -2.22
N MET A 328 8.60 24.89 -3.51
CA MET A 328 7.63 25.84 -4.05
C MET A 328 6.16 25.44 -3.82
N LYS A 329 5.88 24.30 -3.16
CA LYS A 329 4.53 23.80 -2.85
C LYS A 329 3.65 23.62 -4.08
N ARG A 330 4.23 23.11 -5.18
CA ARG A 330 3.54 22.97 -6.47
C ARG A 330 2.65 21.75 -6.57
N TYR A 331 2.83 20.75 -5.70
CA TYR A 331 1.98 19.56 -5.70
C TYR A 331 0.68 19.82 -4.94
N THR A 332 -0.45 19.62 -5.62
CA THR A 332 -1.79 19.79 -5.03
C THR A 332 -2.46 18.45 -4.75
N LYS A 333 -2.07 17.42 -5.50
CA LYS A 333 -2.55 16.04 -5.36
C LYS A 333 -1.36 15.09 -5.29
N LEU A 334 -1.53 13.95 -4.62
CA LEU A 334 -0.53 12.87 -4.60
C LEU A 334 -0.17 12.38 -6.01
N ALA A 335 -1.15 12.36 -6.92
CA ALA A 335 -0.95 11.96 -8.30
C ALA A 335 0.01 12.89 -9.05
N ASP A 336 0.01 14.20 -8.75
CA ASP A 336 0.88 15.18 -9.41
C ASP A 336 2.36 14.81 -9.20
N PHE A 337 2.70 14.43 -7.96
CA PHE A 337 4.04 14.00 -7.60
C PHE A 337 4.46 12.70 -8.30
N VAL A 338 3.58 11.69 -8.30
CA VAL A 338 3.84 10.43 -9.01
C VAL A 338 4.02 10.65 -10.52
N ILE A 339 3.25 11.56 -11.11
CA ILE A 339 3.35 11.89 -12.54
C ILE A 339 4.70 12.55 -12.86
N ASP A 340 5.16 13.48 -12.02
CA ASP A 340 6.50 14.08 -12.20
C ASP A 340 7.60 13.01 -12.10
N LEU A 341 7.47 12.02 -11.21
CA LEU A 341 8.43 10.92 -11.13
C LEU A 341 8.36 9.95 -12.31
N LEU A 342 7.18 9.74 -12.89
CA LEU A 342 7.03 8.98 -14.14
C LEU A 342 7.63 9.75 -15.33
N ASP A 343 7.45 11.07 -15.37
CA ASP A 343 8.10 11.94 -16.35
C ASP A 343 9.62 11.93 -16.19
N LEU A 344 10.13 11.94 -14.95
CA LEU A 344 11.55 11.81 -14.64
C LEU A 344 12.11 10.46 -15.14
N GLN A 345 11.45 9.35 -14.79
CA GLN A 345 11.81 8.02 -15.29
C GLN A 345 11.80 7.99 -16.82
N HIS A 346 10.78 8.58 -17.45
CA HIS A 346 10.70 8.65 -18.89
C HIS A 346 11.88 9.40 -19.52
N ASN A 347 12.24 10.55 -18.96
CA ASN A 347 13.37 11.33 -19.44
C ASN A 347 14.71 10.61 -19.23
N PHE A 348 14.88 9.87 -18.13
CA PHE A 348 16.03 8.98 -17.92
C PHE A 348 16.09 7.87 -18.97
N GLY A 349 14.97 7.21 -19.26
CA GLY A 349 14.89 6.17 -20.27
C GLY A 349 15.18 6.68 -21.68
N VAL A 350 14.79 7.92 -21.99
CA VAL A 350 15.09 8.61 -23.25
C VAL A 350 16.57 9.03 -23.32
N PHE A 351 17.15 9.51 -22.23
CA PHE A 351 18.51 10.06 -22.21
C PHE A 351 19.61 9.00 -22.07
N TYR A 352 19.49 8.09 -21.09
CA TYR A 352 20.47 7.04 -20.80
C TYR A 352 20.12 5.71 -21.48
N GLY A 353 18.85 5.51 -21.84
CA GLY A 353 18.35 4.27 -22.39
C GLY A 353 17.67 3.37 -21.33
N PRO A 354 16.72 2.51 -21.74
CA PRO A 354 15.92 1.70 -20.80
C PRO A 354 16.67 0.53 -20.16
N SER A 355 17.91 0.27 -20.57
CA SER A 355 18.74 -0.83 -20.08
C SER A 355 19.93 -0.37 -19.23
N GLY A 356 20.08 0.94 -19.00
CA GLY A 356 21.17 1.48 -18.18
C GLY A 356 20.89 1.43 -16.68
N ASP A 357 21.95 1.35 -15.88
CA ASP A 357 21.88 1.38 -14.42
C ASP A 357 21.19 2.65 -13.89
N ASP A 358 21.42 3.78 -14.56
CA ASP A 358 20.78 5.07 -14.24
C ASP A 358 19.26 5.01 -14.37
N PHE A 359 18.75 4.31 -15.41
CA PHE A 359 17.32 4.09 -15.56
C PHE A 359 16.78 3.09 -14.54
N GLU A 360 17.54 2.03 -14.25
CA GLU A 360 17.17 1.04 -13.23
C GLU A 360 16.99 1.68 -11.85
N ALA A 361 17.86 2.62 -11.48
CA ALA A 361 17.74 3.41 -10.25
C ALA A 361 16.37 4.12 -10.12
N THR A 362 15.81 4.62 -11.22
CA THR A 362 14.47 5.25 -11.21
C THR A 362 13.35 4.27 -10.84
N LYS A 363 13.51 2.97 -11.14
CA LYS A 363 12.52 1.95 -10.79
C LYS A 363 12.47 1.71 -9.28
N TYR A 364 13.64 1.67 -8.63
CA TYR A 364 13.75 1.60 -7.17
C TYR A 364 13.14 2.83 -6.50
N LEU A 365 13.45 4.02 -7.01
CA LEU A 365 12.85 5.27 -6.54
C LEU A 365 11.31 5.24 -6.62
N LEU A 366 10.76 4.91 -7.80
CA LEU A 366 9.31 4.86 -8.00
C LEU A 366 8.64 3.80 -7.13
N ARG A 367 9.30 2.65 -6.89
CA ARG A 367 8.80 1.60 -5.98
C ARG A 367 8.53 2.18 -4.60
N ASP A 368 9.57 2.76 -4.01
CA ASP A 368 9.57 3.17 -2.62
C ASP A 368 8.70 4.41 -2.42
N VAL A 369 8.79 5.38 -3.32
CA VAL A 369 7.93 6.57 -3.26
C VAL A 369 6.46 6.21 -3.45
N THR A 370 6.13 5.29 -4.37
CA THR A 370 4.74 4.86 -4.55
C THR A 370 4.23 4.12 -3.30
N HIS A 371 5.09 3.44 -2.54
CA HIS A 371 4.74 2.87 -1.25
C HIS A 371 4.34 3.97 -0.24
N ASP A 372 5.18 4.99 -0.11
CA ASP A 372 4.93 6.11 0.80
C ASP A 372 3.67 6.89 0.42
N VAL A 373 3.46 7.15 -0.87
CA VAL A 373 2.23 7.77 -1.38
C VAL A 373 0.98 6.97 -0.97
N ARG A 374 1.06 5.64 -0.99
CA ARG A 374 -0.04 4.78 -0.50
C ARG A 374 -0.20 4.90 1.01
N GLU A 375 0.87 4.93 1.80
CA GLU A 375 0.77 5.15 3.25
C GLU A 375 0.18 6.52 3.60
N ILE A 376 0.54 7.59 2.89
CA ILE A 376 -0.06 8.92 3.03
C ILE A 376 -1.56 8.86 2.71
N SER A 377 -1.94 8.18 1.62
CA SER A 377 -3.35 8.03 1.24
C SER A 377 -4.17 7.24 2.27
N ARG A 378 -3.55 6.26 2.95
CA ARG A 378 -4.18 5.49 4.04
C ARG A 378 -4.39 6.39 5.25
N CYS A 379 -3.33 7.01 5.78
CA CYS A 379 -3.42 7.98 6.87
C CYS A 379 -2.22 8.93 6.87
N ALA A 380 -2.46 10.20 6.49
CA ALA A 380 -1.47 11.26 6.49
C ALA A 380 -0.85 11.50 7.89
N ASP A 381 -1.65 11.50 8.95
CA ASP A 381 -1.16 11.68 10.33
C ASP A 381 -0.25 10.53 10.78
N CYS A 382 -0.60 9.28 10.49
CA CYS A 382 0.27 8.13 10.81
C CYS A 382 1.59 8.21 10.06
N PHE A 383 1.57 8.59 8.78
CA PHE A 383 2.78 8.79 7.99
C PHE A 383 3.63 9.92 8.58
N ARG A 384 3.02 11.08 8.89
CA ARG A 384 3.68 12.24 9.51
C ARG A 384 4.33 11.86 10.84
N HIS A 385 3.56 11.32 11.78
CA HIS A 385 4.07 10.98 13.11
C HIS A 385 5.17 9.92 13.07
N SER A 386 5.10 8.96 12.12
CA SER A 386 6.11 7.93 11.93
C SER A 386 7.43 8.48 11.38
N ASN A 387 7.38 9.54 10.57
CA ASN A 387 8.57 10.18 9.99
C ASN A 387 9.17 11.24 10.90
N GLU A 388 8.34 11.98 11.64
CA GLU A 388 8.82 12.90 12.66
C GLU A 388 9.50 12.14 13.79
N ALA A 389 8.88 11.07 14.31
CA ALA A 389 9.38 10.17 15.36
C ALA A 389 10.22 10.81 16.49
N ASN A 390 10.00 12.10 16.78
CA ASN A 390 10.79 12.90 17.72
C ASN A 390 10.68 12.40 19.16
N HIS A 391 9.72 11.52 19.43
CA HIS A 391 9.46 10.93 20.73
C HIS A 391 9.25 9.43 20.59
N LYS A 392 9.74 8.64 21.56
CA LYS A 392 9.62 7.17 21.56
C LYS A 392 8.17 6.68 21.44
N PHE A 393 7.24 7.43 22.01
CA PHE A 393 5.80 7.14 22.01
C PHE A 393 5.05 7.96 20.94
N TRP A 394 5.69 8.27 19.81
CA TRP A 394 5.06 9.02 18.71
C TRP A 394 3.74 8.38 18.25
N PHE A 395 3.63 7.05 18.34
CA PHE A 395 2.43 6.32 17.93
C PHE A 395 1.27 6.50 18.90
N ALA A 396 1.49 7.07 20.09
CA ALA A 396 0.42 7.48 21.00
C ALA A 396 -0.33 8.73 20.51
N LYS A 397 0.26 9.54 19.61
CA LYS A 397 -0.43 10.71 19.05
C LYS A 397 -1.74 10.29 18.34
N PRO A 398 -2.87 10.95 18.62
CA PRO A 398 -4.12 10.70 17.92
C PRO A 398 -4.07 11.22 16.48
N CYS A 399 -4.76 10.52 15.58
CA CYS A 399 -4.97 10.97 14.21
C CYS A 399 -6.33 11.67 14.11
N PHE A 400 -6.46 12.58 13.15
CA PHE A 400 -7.71 13.30 12.90
C PHE A 400 -8.84 12.31 12.59
N GLN A 401 -8.58 11.41 11.65
CA GLN A 401 -9.42 10.23 11.45
C GLN A 401 -9.00 9.16 12.47
N ARG A 402 -9.78 9.05 13.56
CA ARG A 402 -9.49 8.12 14.64
C ARG A 402 -9.53 6.68 14.15
N HIS A 403 -8.43 5.98 14.38
CA HIS A 403 -8.33 4.55 14.09
C HIS A 403 -9.09 3.73 15.12
N GLU A 404 -9.79 2.67 14.67
CA GLU A 404 -10.36 1.68 15.57
C GLU A 404 -9.22 0.93 16.28
N LEU A 405 -9.31 0.86 17.61
CA LEU A 405 -8.36 0.13 18.44
C LEU A 405 -8.84 -1.31 18.62
N VAL A 406 -7.91 -2.26 18.51
CA VAL A 406 -8.19 -3.69 18.63
C VAL A 406 -7.04 -4.43 19.29
N TYR A 407 -7.29 -5.64 19.78
CA TYR A 407 -6.23 -6.64 19.92
C TYR A 407 -6.22 -7.53 18.68
N ALA A 408 -5.09 -7.59 18.00
CA ALA A 408 -4.92 -8.37 16.79
C ALA A 408 -3.88 -9.47 16.99
N LYS A 409 -4.13 -10.66 16.42
CA LYS A 409 -3.21 -11.81 16.50
C LYS A 409 -2.54 -12.03 15.15
N ALA A 410 -1.26 -11.68 15.06
CA ALA A 410 -0.40 -12.08 13.94
C ALA A 410 -0.03 -13.57 14.05
N GLN A 411 0.29 -14.21 12.93
CA GLN A 411 0.67 -15.62 12.91
C GLN A 411 1.88 -15.87 13.82
N GLY A 412 1.78 -16.86 14.71
CA GLY A 412 2.84 -17.20 15.68
C GLY A 412 3.02 -16.19 16.83
N SER A 413 2.19 -15.15 16.92
CA SER A 413 2.24 -14.15 17.99
C SER A 413 1.00 -14.20 18.86
N PRO A 414 1.08 -13.77 20.14
CA PRO A 414 -0.11 -13.53 20.94
C PRO A 414 -0.88 -12.33 20.39
N HIS A 415 -2.15 -12.22 20.79
CA HIS A 415 -2.92 -11.01 20.55
C HIS A 415 -2.23 -9.78 21.16
N TRP A 416 -2.11 -8.73 20.37
CA TRP A 416 -1.35 -7.53 20.70
C TRP A 416 -2.16 -6.26 20.37
N PRO A 417 -2.07 -5.19 21.18
CA PRO A 417 -2.81 -3.96 20.91
C PRO A 417 -2.37 -3.33 19.58
N ALA A 418 -3.33 -2.89 18.77
CA ALA A 418 -3.09 -2.32 17.45
C ALA A 418 -4.13 -1.26 17.04
N LYS A 419 -3.74 -0.41 16.09
CA LYS A 419 -4.64 0.47 15.33
C LYS A 419 -5.00 -0.18 14.00
N ILE A 420 -6.29 -0.20 13.64
CA ILE A 420 -6.73 -0.58 12.29
C ILE A 420 -6.46 0.59 11.34
N ILE A 421 -5.61 0.35 10.34
CA ILE A 421 -5.25 1.34 9.32
C ILE A 421 -6.23 1.28 8.15
N ARG A 422 -6.53 0.08 7.64
CA ARG A 422 -7.61 -0.13 6.66
C ARG A 422 -8.31 -1.48 6.85
N VAL A 423 -9.48 -1.62 6.22
CA VAL A 423 -10.22 -2.88 6.14
C VAL A 423 -10.44 -3.25 4.69
N ILE A 424 -10.01 -4.46 4.33
CA ILE A 424 -10.10 -5.04 3.00
C ILE A 424 -11.25 -6.03 3.02
N ARG A 425 -12.33 -5.73 2.28
CA ARG A 425 -13.51 -6.60 2.20
C ARG A 425 -13.53 -7.35 0.86
N LYS A 426 -12.89 -8.52 0.83
CA LYS A 426 -12.98 -9.49 -0.28
C LYS A 426 -13.90 -10.64 0.13
N LYS A 427 -13.63 -11.87 -0.33
CA LYS A 427 -14.31 -13.10 0.15
C LYS A 427 -14.14 -13.29 1.66
N ILE A 428 -12.99 -12.87 2.20
CA ILE A 428 -12.67 -12.85 3.63
C ILE A 428 -12.31 -11.40 4.00
N THR A 429 -12.82 -10.92 5.13
CA THR A 429 -12.44 -9.61 5.68
C THR A 429 -11.05 -9.70 6.29
N ILE A 430 -10.14 -8.86 5.79
CA ILE A 430 -8.76 -8.74 6.27
C ILE A 430 -8.56 -7.32 6.81
N TYR A 431 -7.95 -7.22 7.99
CA TYR A 431 -7.64 -5.96 8.66
C TYR A 431 -6.14 -5.69 8.51
N ASP A 432 -5.81 -4.52 7.96
CA ASP A 432 -4.45 -3.99 7.98
C ASP A 432 -4.24 -3.26 9.30
N VAL A 433 -3.41 -3.81 10.18
CA VAL A 433 -3.21 -3.31 11.54
C VAL A 433 -1.76 -2.90 11.79
N ARG A 434 -1.57 -1.83 12.55
CA ARG A 434 -0.26 -1.39 13.06
C ARG A 434 -0.21 -1.55 14.58
N PHE A 435 0.74 -2.32 15.07
CA PHE A 435 0.86 -2.67 16.49
C PHE A 435 1.47 -1.54 17.32
N PHE A 436 1.05 -1.44 18.58
CA PHE A 436 1.70 -0.58 19.58
C PHE A 436 3.00 -1.21 20.10
N GLY A 437 3.96 -0.38 20.49
CA GLY A 437 5.23 -0.79 21.07
C GLY A 437 6.23 -1.41 20.08
N GLY A 438 7.45 -1.65 20.57
CA GLY A 438 8.53 -2.25 19.77
C GLY A 438 8.90 -1.39 18.56
N SER A 439 8.84 -1.99 17.37
CA SER A 439 9.11 -1.35 16.08
C SER A 439 7.83 -0.90 15.33
N HIS A 440 6.67 -0.95 15.99
CA HIS A 440 5.36 -0.60 15.39
C HIS A 440 5.08 -1.35 14.07
N SER A 441 5.27 -2.67 14.10
CA SER A 441 5.12 -3.57 12.94
C SER A 441 3.70 -3.52 12.36
N ARG A 442 3.60 -3.82 11.05
CA ARG A 442 2.33 -4.00 10.32
C ARG A 442 2.03 -5.47 10.10
N ALA A 443 0.74 -5.81 10.07
CA ALA A 443 0.28 -7.14 9.65
C ALA A 443 -1.12 -7.09 9.04
N PHE A 444 -1.38 -8.04 8.14
CA PHE A 444 -2.71 -8.37 7.66
C PHE A 444 -3.30 -9.47 8.54
N VAL A 445 -4.41 -9.16 9.20
CA VAL A 445 -5.01 -10.03 10.21
C VAL A 445 -6.46 -10.35 9.80
N PRO A 446 -6.83 -11.63 9.67
CA PRO A 446 -8.20 -12.00 9.33
C PRO A 446 -9.16 -11.68 10.49
N GLU A 447 -10.43 -11.48 10.17
CA GLU A 447 -11.45 -11.05 11.14
C GLU A 447 -11.54 -11.91 12.41
N HIS A 448 -11.35 -13.22 12.32
CA HIS A 448 -11.40 -14.13 13.47
C HIS A 448 -10.24 -13.94 14.49
N ASN A 449 -9.18 -13.25 14.08
CA ASN A 449 -8.01 -12.94 14.91
C ASN A 449 -8.03 -11.48 15.42
N ILE A 450 -9.19 -10.83 15.36
CA ILE A 450 -9.41 -9.46 15.84
C ILE A 450 -10.38 -9.50 17.03
N LEU A 451 -9.95 -8.94 18.16
CA LEU A 451 -10.76 -8.72 19.34
C LEU A 451 -10.95 -7.21 19.59
N GLN A 452 -12.11 -6.84 20.13
CA GLN A 452 -12.38 -5.44 20.52
C GLN A 452 -11.42 -5.00 21.63
N ILE A 453 -11.05 -3.72 21.65
CA ILE A 453 -10.12 -3.19 22.66
C ILE A 453 -10.66 -3.29 24.10
N ASP A 454 -11.98 -3.29 24.28
CA ASP A 454 -12.66 -3.44 25.58
C ASP A 454 -12.74 -4.90 26.05
N SER A 455 -12.33 -5.86 25.21
CA SER A 455 -12.35 -7.27 25.57
C SER A 455 -11.52 -7.50 26.82
N ARG A 456 -12.08 -8.21 27.81
CA ARG A 456 -11.36 -8.51 29.04
C ARG A 456 -10.04 -9.23 28.67
N MET A 457 -8.93 -8.72 29.22
CA MET A 457 -7.57 -9.24 29.03
C MET A 457 -7.29 -10.74 29.31
N PRO A 458 -8.18 -11.59 29.90
CA PRO A 458 -7.87 -13.00 30.15
C PRO A 458 -7.77 -13.92 28.93
N GLN A 459 -8.15 -13.49 27.71
CA GLN A 459 -7.99 -14.29 26.48
C GLN A 459 -6.60 -14.09 25.82
N LEU A 460 -5.73 -13.28 26.42
CA LEU A 460 -4.36 -13.02 25.97
C LEU A 460 -3.40 -13.95 26.74
N ASP A 461 -2.52 -14.67 26.03
CA ASP A 461 -1.55 -15.60 26.60
C ASP A 461 -0.89 -15.04 27.87
N ARG A 462 -0.98 -15.77 28.99
CA ARG A 462 -0.45 -15.33 30.30
C ARG A 462 1.03 -14.95 30.23
N LEU A 463 1.79 -15.63 29.36
CA LEU A 463 3.21 -15.38 29.11
C LEU A 463 3.45 -14.04 28.39
N ALA A 464 2.60 -13.68 27.43
CA ALA A 464 2.70 -12.42 26.70
C ALA A 464 2.52 -11.22 27.64
N ARG A 465 1.55 -11.30 28.56
CA ARG A 465 1.23 -10.25 29.55
C ARG A 465 2.38 -9.95 30.51
N SER A 466 3.24 -10.93 30.78
CA SER A 466 4.39 -10.75 31.66
C SER A 466 5.56 -10.06 30.96
N SER A 467 5.60 -10.10 29.62
CA SER A 467 6.71 -9.58 28.84
C SER A 467 6.84 -8.05 28.97
N ARG A 468 8.08 -7.57 29.04
CA ARG A 468 8.40 -6.14 29.10
C ARG A 468 7.87 -5.38 27.87
N ASN A 469 7.96 -6.00 26.69
CA ASN A 469 7.52 -5.40 25.43
C ASN A 469 5.99 -5.22 25.41
N PHE A 470 5.24 -6.20 25.91
CA PHE A 470 3.79 -6.10 26.00
C PHE A 470 3.37 -5.00 26.98
N LYS A 471 4.02 -4.92 28.15
CA LYS A 471 3.77 -3.83 29.11
C LYS A 471 4.05 -2.45 28.50
N ALA A 472 5.12 -2.32 27.73
CA ALA A 472 5.44 -1.08 27.03
C ALA A 472 4.39 -0.73 25.95
N ALA A 473 3.92 -1.71 25.19
CA ALA A 473 2.85 -1.53 24.20
C ALA A 473 1.52 -1.11 24.87
N MET A 474 1.18 -1.73 26.00
CA MET A 474 0.00 -1.37 26.78
C MET A 474 0.12 0.03 27.40
N LEU A 475 1.32 0.44 27.83
CA LEU A 475 1.57 1.80 28.31
C LEU A 475 1.37 2.83 27.19
N GLU A 476 1.89 2.55 25.99
CA GLU A 476 1.68 3.41 24.82
C GLU A 476 0.20 3.49 24.41
N LEU A 477 -0.52 2.37 24.44
CA LEU A 477 -1.97 2.32 24.21
C LEU A 477 -2.73 3.19 25.23
N ARG A 478 -2.46 3.06 26.52
CA ARG A 478 -3.13 3.87 27.55
C ARG A 478 -2.85 5.36 27.38
N CYS A 479 -1.61 5.71 27.06
CA CYS A 479 -1.26 7.09 26.72
C CYS A 479 -2.08 7.57 25.52
N HIS A 480 -2.19 6.76 24.46
CA HIS A 480 -3.04 7.07 23.31
C HIS A 480 -4.51 7.30 23.71
N GLU A 481 -5.09 6.43 24.54
CA GLU A 481 -6.47 6.55 25.03
C GLU A 481 -6.71 7.84 25.82
N MET A 482 -5.72 8.28 26.62
CA MET A 482 -5.80 9.56 27.33
C MET A 482 -5.75 10.75 26.36
N LEU A 483 -4.88 10.68 25.34
CA LEU A 483 -4.74 11.74 24.35
C LEU A 483 -5.94 11.81 23.40
N LEU A 484 -6.70 10.72 23.21
CA LEU A 484 -7.96 10.75 22.47
C LEU A 484 -8.99 11.72 23.09
N ASN A 485 -8.88 12.08 24.37
CA ASN A 485 -9.79 13.03 25.00
C ASN A 485 -9.33 14.49 24.87
N LYS A 486 -8.18 14.74 24.23
CA LYS A 486 -7.65 16.09 24.00
C LYS A 486 -8.12 16.64 22.64
N PRO A 487 -8.20 17.98 22.48
CA PRO A 487 -8.45 18.62 21.18
C PRO A 487 -7.47 18.15 20.12
N ILE A 488 -7.94 17.95 18.88
CA ILE A 488 -7.12 17.40 17.80
C ILE A 488 -6.12 18.42 17.25
N GLU A 489 -6.42 19.70 17.40
CA GLU A 489 -5.59 20.84 17.02
C GLU A 489 -4.24 20.84 17.75
N LEU A 490 -4.12 20.10 18.86
CA LEU A 490 -2.87 19.91 19.60
C LEU A 490 -1.94 18.86 18.97
N PHE A 491 -2.40 18.15 17.93
CA PHE A 491 -1.64 17.08 17.26
C PHE A 491 -1.68 17.18 15.73
N ASP A 492 -2.33 18.21 15.19
CA ASP A 492 -2.41 18.43 13.75
C ASP A 492 -1.06 18.90 13.17
N PHE A 493 -1.02 19.19 11.87
CA PHE A 493 0.18 19.64 11.18
C PHE A 493 0.72 21.00 11.65
N HIS A 494 -0.14 21.87 12.17
CA HIS A 494 0.23 23.20 12.66
C HIS A 494 0.48 23.24 14.17
N ALA A 495 0.25 22.13 14.87
CA ALA A 495 0.47 21.99 16.29
C ALA A 495 1.95 22.18 16.67
N ASN A 496 2.18 22.74 17.86
CA ASN A 496 3.53 22.88 18.40
C ASN A 496 4.07 21.49 18.84
N PRO A 497 5.19 21.01 18.27
CA PRO A 497 5.74 19.70 18.61
C PRO A 497 6.07 19.53 20.10
N SER A 498 6.56 20.59 20.76
CA SER A 498 6.94 20.55 22.18
C SER A 498 5.72 20.41 23.08
N GLU A 499 4.60 21.06 22.73
CA GLU A 499 3.35 20.93 23.49
C GLU A 499 2.78 19.52 23.38
N ALA A 500 2.77 18.94 22.18
CA ALA A 500 2.37 17.56 21.97
C ALA A 500 3.26 16.58 22.77
N GLU A 501 4.57 16.83 22.83
CA GLU A 501 5.50 16.04 23.65
C GLU A 501 5.21 16.17 25.16
N HIS A 502 4.97 17.38 25.65
CA HIS A 502 4.59 17.60 27.05
C HIS A 502 3.30 16.84 27.40
N LEU A 503 2.31 16.84 26.52
CA LEU A 503 1.06 16.08 26.71
C LEU A 503 1.29 14.56 26.76
N ILE A 504 2.17 14.04 25.89
CA ILE A 504 2.55 12.62 25.91
C ILE A 504 3.23 12.28 27.24
N ASN A 505 4.24 13.06 27.65
CA ASN A 505 4.99 12.82 28.88
C ASN A 505 4.10 12.91 30.14
N HIS A 506 3.22 13.91 30.20
CA HIS A 506 2.26 14.05 31.29
C HIS A 506 1.30 12.84 31.34
N SER A 507 0.78 12.40 30.19
CA SER A 507 -0.12 11.24 30.12
C SER A 507 0.60 9.93 30.51
N LEU A 508 1.87 9.79 30.15
CA LEU A 508 2.69 8.66 30.57
C LEU A 508 2.92 8.63 32.09
N SER A 509 3.17 9.78 32.74
CA SER A 509 3.30 9.87 34.20
C SER A 509 2.05 9.34 34.90
N LEU A 510 0.88 9.82 34.47
CA LEU A 510 -0.41 9.39 35.01
C LEU A 510 -0.66 7.89 34.81
N CYS A 511 -0.26 7.33 33.66
CA CYS A 511 -0.37 5.89 33.40
C CYS A 511 0.53 5.04 34.33
N MET A 512 1.70 5.56 34.69
CA MET A 512 2.64 4.91 35.60
C MET A 512 2.14 4.95 37.04
N GLU A 513 1.69 6.12 37.50
CA GLU A 513 1.11 6.32 38.85
C GLU A 513 -0.11 5.41 39.08
N ALA A 514 -1.02 5.32 38.10
CA ALA A 514 -2.18 4.44 38.16
C ALA A 514 -1.80 2.94 38.24
N SER A 515 -0.65 2.56 37.68
CA SER A 515 -0.16 1.19 37.75
C SER A 515 0.46 0.87 39.12
N GLU A 516 1.13 1.83 39.76
CA GLU A 516 1.71 1.67 41.09
C GLU A 516 0.64 1.51 42.18
N LEU A 517 -0.47 2.25 42.10
CA LEU A 517 -1.63 2.14 42.98
C LEU A 517 -2.38 0.79 42.86
N SER A 518 -2.18 0.05 41.77
CA SER A 518 -2.79 -1.27 41.53
C SER A 518 -1.94 -2.45 42.03
N SER A 519 -0.76 -2.18 42.58
CA SER A 519 0.13 -3.19 43.20
C SER A 519 -0.39 -3.54 44.61
N PRO A 520 -0.49 -4.82 45.01
CA PRO A 520 -0.77 -5.15 46.41
C PRO A 520 0.36 -4.63 47.29
N ILE A 521 0.01 -3.80 48.27
CA ILE A 521 0.90 -3.34 49.34
C ILE A 521 1.51 -4.58 50.01
N LYS A 522 2.79 -4.85 49.76
CA LYS A 522 3.55 -5.81 50.58
C LYS A 522 3.80 -5.13 51.91
N HIS A 523 3.19 -5.65 52.97
CA HIS A 523 3.52 -5.29 54.34
C HIS A 523 5.02 -5.43 54.57
N SER A 524 5.66 -4.32 54.93
CA SER A 524 7.02 -4.24 55.40
C SER A 524 7.12 -4.83 56.81
N SER A 525 7.97 -5.82 57.01
CA SER A 525 8.43 -6.23 58.34
C SER A 525 9.93 -5.97 58.47
N GLY A 526 10.29 -5.11 59.43
CA GLY A 526 11.47 -5.27 60.27
C GLY A 526 12.81 -4.77 59.72
N ALA A 527 13.30 -3.69 60.33
CA ALA A 527 14.61 -3.09 60.13
C ALA A 527 15.78 -3.93 60.71
N ALA A 528 16.96 -3.75 60.12
CA ALA A 528 18.24 -3.78 60.84
C ALA A 528 19.23 -2.79 60.17
N ALA A 529 19.84 -1.93 60.99
CA ALA A 529 20.69 -0.81 60.61
C ALA A 529 22.20 -1.17 60.71
N PRO A 530 23.18 -0.24 60.61
CA PRO A 530 24.24 -0.33 59.61
C PRO A 530 25.64 -0.58 60.20
N ALA A 531 26.61 -0.95 59.36
CA ALA A 531 28.03 -0.94 59.73
C ALA A 531 28.90 -0.27 58.66
N SER A 532 29.91 0.43 59.15
CA SER A 532 30.56 1.59 58.54
C SER A 532 31.98 1.32 58.03
N LYS A 533 32.46 2.24 57.16
CA LYS A 533 33.86 2.64 56.85
C LYS A 533 34.67 1.76 55.88
N LYS A 534 35.11 2.37 54.75
CA LYS A 534 36.41 3.09 54.66
C LYS A 534 36.53 3.90 53.35
N ARG A 535 37.06 5.11 53.50
CA ARG A 535 37.51 6.06 52.46
C ARG A 535 38.81 5.58 51.79
N LYS A 536 39.00 5.90 50.50
CA LYS A 536 40.28 6.43 50.00
C LYS A 536 40.06 7.33 48.77
N ILE A 537 41.05 8.17 48.52
CA ILE A 537 41.01 9.54 47.98
C ILE A 537 41.45 9.60 46.50
N ILE A 538 40.77 10.48 45.76
CA ILE A 538 41.13 11.36 44.61
C ILE A 538 42.44 11.10 43.83
N THR A 539 42.33 11.06 42.49
CA THR A 539 43.19 11.82 41.56
C THR A 539 42.51 12.10 40.22
N THR A 540 42.78 13.30 39.72
CA THR A 540 42.25 14.03 38.55
C THR A 540 42.91 13.66 37.22
N ALA A 541 42.17 13.71 36.09
CA ALA A 541 42.69 14.14 34.78
C ALA A 541 41.55 14.37 33.74
N THR A 542 41.86 15.15 32.72
CA THR A 542 40.98 16.03 31.92
C THR A 542 40.95 15.61 30.43
N THR A 543 39.78 15.73 29.76
CA THR A 543 39.50 15.84 28.29
C THR A 543 39.81 14.67 27.32
N PRO A 544 39.32 14.68 26.06
CA PRO A 544 37.96 14.95 25.56
C PRO A 544 37.40 13.77 24.70
N ASN A 545 36.10 13.79 24.45
CA ASN A 545 35.33 12.71 23.81
C ASN A 545 35.34 12.84 22.27
N VAL A 546 35.78 11.80 21.55
CA VAL A 546 35.66 11.65 20.09
C VAL A 546 34.91 10.35 19.80
N PHE A 547 33.89 10.46 18.96
CA PHE A 547 33.06 9.37 18.43
C PHE A 547 33.87 8.19 17.89
N LYS A 548 33.44 6.95 18.20
CA LYS A 548 33.42 5.85 17.21
C LYS A 548 32.53 4.66 17.62
N ARG A 549 31.83 4.21 16.58
CA ARG A 549 30.94 3.06 16.37
C ARG A 549 31.66 1.73 16.66
N VAL A 550 31.02 0.81 17.37
CA VAL A 550 31.52 -0.58 17.53
C VAL A 550 30.37 -1.58 17.37
N GLN A 551 30.57 -2.54 16.45
CA GLN A 551 29.77 -3.76 16.31
C GLN A 551 30.20 -4.82 17.34
N PRO A 552 29.37 -5.82 17.68
CA PRO A 552 29.86 -7.01 18.38
C PRO A 552 29.97 -8.24 17.47
N MET A 553 31.12 -8.91 17.59
CA MET A 553 31.42 -10.23 17.07
C MET A 553 31.38 -11.27 18.21
N ARG A 554 30.75 -12.42 17.93
CA ARG A 554 31.03 -13.83 18.34
C ARG A 554 31.25 -14.30 19.80
N ARG A 555 30.51 -15.39 20.09
CA ARG A 555 30.85 -16.70 20.73
C ARG A 555 31.13 -16.82 22.26
N CYS A 556 30.39 -17.74 22.89
CA CYS A 556 30.79 -18.61 24.01
C CYS A 556 30.16 -20.00 23.77
N SER A 557 30.90 -21.07 23.44
CA SER A 557 31.68 -22.01 24.29
C SER A 557 30.82 -22.94 25.16
N MET A 558 30.80 -24.21 24.76
CA MET A 558 30.15 -25.36 25.42
C MET A 558 30.98 -25.86 26.61
N ALA A 559 30.31 -26.30 27.68
CA ALA A 559 30.88 -27.18 28.70
C ALA A 559 29.93 -28.35 28.96
N ARG A 560 30.51 -29.56 29.02
CA ARG A 560 29.87 -30.87 29.22
C ARG A 560 29.75 -31.24 30.70
N GLN A 561 28.75 -32.05 31.04
CA GLN A 561 28.72 -33.17 32.01
C GLN A 561 27.23 -33.50 32.23
N GLY A 562 26.71 -34.72 32.32
CA GLY A 562 27.21 -36.10 32.34
C GLY A 562 25.96 -37.01 32.50
N LEU A 563 25.97 -38.18 31.88
CA LEU A 563 24.88 -39.17 31.79
C LEU A 563 24.56 -39.86 33.13
N LEU A 564 23.33 -40.36 33.32
CA LEU A 564 22.95 -41.66 33.93
C LEU A 564 21.43 -41.94 33.74
N PRO A 565 20.93 -43.21 33.84
CA PRO A 565 20.11 -43.85 32.81
C PRO A 565 18.60 -43.97 33.11
N ILE A 566 17.84 -44.25 32.04
CA ILE A 566 16.39 -44.44 31.97
C ILE A 566 16.06 -45.94 31.98
N ASP A 567 15.04 -46.34 32.74
CA ASP A 567 14.16 -47.48 32.41
C ASP A 567 12.68 -47.01 32.41
N PRO A 568 11.78 -47.59 31.56
CA PRO A 568 10.43 -47.08 31.27
C PRO A 568 9.32 -47.84 32.04
N PRO A 569 8.05 -47.36 32.09
CA PRO A 569 7.10 -47.73 31.02
C PRO A 569 6.02 -46.67 30.66
N ALA A 570 5.48 -46.83 29.45
CA ALA A 570 4.36 -46.12 28.84
C ALA A 570 2.99 -46.65 29.33
N THR A 571 1.94 -45.79 29.34
CA THR A 571 0.53 -46.16 29.00
C THR A 571 -0.54 -45.02 29.05
N THR A 572 -0.21 -43.72 29.12
CA THR A 572 -1.25 -42.67 29.29
C THR A 572 -1.45 -41.70 28.11
N VAL A 573 -0.55 -41.68 27.13
CA VAL A 573 -0.50 -40.60 26.11
C VAL A 573 -1.41 -40.82 24.88
N ASP A 574 -1.76 -42.05 24.52
CA ASP A 574 -2.60 -42.31 23.32
C ASP A 574 -4.09 -42.01 23.55
N SER A 575 -4.58 -42.11 24.80
CA SER A 575 -5.99 -41.87 25.11
C SER A 575 -6.38 -40.38 25.03
N GLU A 576 -5.46 -39.49 25.37
CA GLU A 576 -5.70 -38.04 25.35
C GLU A 576 -5.68 -37.49 23.92
N LEU A 577 -4.77 -37.97 23.07
CA LEU A 577 -4.69 -37.56 21.67
C LEU A 577 -5.94 -37.96 20.88
N LEU A 578 -6.48 -39.16 21.14
CA LEU A 578 -7.73 -39.62 20.53
C LEU A 578 -8.92 -38.77 20.96
N ARG A 579 -8.96 -38.35 22.24
CA ARG A 579 -9.99 -37.45 22.77
C ARG A 579 -9.93 -36.07 22.11
N GLU A 580 -8.73 -35.54 21.90
CA GLU A 580 -8.52 -34.24 21.27
C GLU A 580 -8.90 -34.24 19.78
N VAL A 581 -8.55 -35.30 19.04
CA VAL A 581 -8.97 -35.48 17.65
C VAL A 581 -10.50 -35.60 17.53
N SER A 582 -11.15 -36.26 18.49
CA SER A 582 -12.61 -36.38 18.52
C SER A 582 -13.28 -35.02 18.76
N ASN A 583 -12.76 -34.22 19.70
CA ASN A 583 -13.25 -32.88 19.98
C ASN A 583 -13.07 -31.93 18.78
N LEU A 584 -11.93 -32.01 18.08
CA LEU A 584 -11.66 -31.20 16.88
C LEU A 584 -12.61 -31.55 15.72
N LYS A 585 -12.94 -32.83 15.53
CA LYS A 585 -13.93 -33.26 14.53
C LYS A 585 -15.31 -32.72 14.86
N GLU A 586 -15.69 -32.73 16.13
CA GLU A 586 -16.99 -32.21 16.59
C GLU A 586 -17.11 -30.70 16.37
N GLN A 587 -16.03 -29.95 16.65
CA GLN A 587 -15.95 -28.51 16.36
C GLN A 587 -16.01 -28.19 14.87
N LEU A 588 -15.37 -29.01 14.02
CA LEU A 588 -15.40 -28.84 12.56
C LEU A 588 -16.82 -29.00 12.03
N ILE A 589 -17.54 -30.03 12.48
CA ILE A 589 -18.93 -30.29 12.09
C ILE A 589 -19.84 -29.14 12.53
N GLN A 590 -19.67 -28.65 13.75
CA GLN A 590 -20.45 -27.52 14.26
C GLN A 590 -20.22 -26.24 13.44
N LYS A 591 -18.97 -25.99 13.02
CA LYS A 591 -18.63 -24.84 12.16
C LYS A 591 -19.17 -24.98 10.74
N GLN A 592 -19.21 -26.19 10.21
CA GLN A 592 -19.77 -26.45 8.88
C GLN A 592 -21.29 -26.22 8.85
N GLN A 593 -22.00 -26.66 9.89
CA GLN A 593 -23.43 -26.38 10.05
C GLN A 593 -23.71 -24.88 10.23
N GLU A 594 -22.86 -24.15 10.96
CA GLU A 594 -22.99 -22.69 11.11
C GLU A 594 -22.85 -21.97 9.76
N LEU A 595 -21.92 -22.42 8.91
CA LEU A 595 -21.71 -21.86 7.57
C LEU A 595 -22.91 -22.11 6.65
N GLU A 596 -23.48 -23.32 6.67
CA GLU A 596 -24.67 -23.66 5.88
C GLU A 596 -25.88 -22.83 6.30
N GLN A 597 -26.08 -22.61 7.60
CA GLN A 597 -27.14 -21.73 8.10
C GLN A 597 -26.97 -20.27 7.65
N LEU A 598 -25.73 -19.78 7.54
CA LEU A 598 -25.45 -18.44 7.04
C LEU A 598 -25.73 -18.33 5.54
N ILE A 599 -25.35 -19.33 4.75
CA ILE A 599 -25.64 -19.40 3.32
C ILE A 599 -27.17 -19.40 3.08
N GLN A 600 -27.91 -20.20 3.85
CA GLN A 600 -29.37 -20.26 3.76
C GLN A 600 -30.02 -18.90 4.11
N LYS A 601 -29.60 -18.27 5.21
CA LYS A 601 -30.07 -16.92 5.58
C LYS A 601 -29.76 -15.88 4.52
N GLN A 602 -28.60 -15.99 3.85
CA GLN A 602 -28.23 -15.08 2.78
C GLN A 602 -29.13 -15.25 1.56
N GLN A 603 -29.44 -16.49 1.17
CA GLN A 603 -30.38 -16.78 0.09
C GLN A 603 -31.79 -16.28 0.41
N GLU A 604 -32.26 -16.43 1.65
CA GLU A 604 -33.55 -15.90 2.09
C GLU A 604 -33.58 -14.36 2.03
N LEU A 605 -32.51 -13.70 2.47
CA LEU A 605 -32.39 -12.24 2.36
C LEU A 605 -32.39 -11.77 0.91
N GLU A 606 -31.75 -12.49 0.00
CA GLU A 606 -31.79 -12.18 -1.44
C GLU A 606 -33.19 -12.34 -2.01
N GLN A 607 -33.92 -13.39 -1.63
CA GLN A 607 -35.31 -13.57 -2.05
C GLN A 607 -36.22 -12.46 -1.50
N VAL A 608 -35.99 -12.01 -0.27
CA VAL A 608 -36.71 -10.87 0.34
C VAL A 608 -36.39 -9.58 -0.41
N LYS A 609 -35.11 -9.32 -0.73
CA LYS A 609 -34.68 -8.11 -1.46
C LYS A 609 -35.24 -8.01 -2.89
N ARG A 610 -35.55 -9.15 -3.53
CA ARG A 610 -36.18 -9.18 -4.86
C ARG A 610 -37.66 -8.81 -4.86
N LYS A 611 -38.32 -8.82 -3.69
CA LYS A 611 -39.74 -8.49 -3.56
C LYS A 611 -39.92 -7.00 -3.26
N ARG A 612 -41.05 -6.43 -3.66
CA ARG A 612 -41.44 -5.06 -3.29
C ARG A 612 -42.23 -5.08 -1.98
N TRP A 613 -41.96 -4.11 -1.12
CA TRP A 613 -42.48 -4.07 0.24
C TRP A 613 -43.35 -2.83 0.46
N CYS A 614 -44.43 -3.01 1.22
CA CYS A 614 -45.37 -1.94 1.55
C CYS A 614 -44.69 -0.91 2.45
N GLN A 615 -44.67 0.34 2.03
CA GLN A 615 -44.01 1.43 2.77
C GLN A 615 -44.57 1.66 4.17
N ASN A 616 -45.83 1.28 4.41
CA ASN A 616 -46.50 1.49 5.69
C ASN A 616 -46.36 0.31 6.67
N CYS A 617 -46.53 -0.94 6.21
CA CYS A 617 -46.63 -2.11 7.10
C CYS A 617 -45.60 -3.22 6.82
N LEU A 618 -44.70 -3.01 5.85
CA LEU A 618 -43.64 -3.95 5.47
C LEU A 618 -44.12 -5.35 5.07
N GLN A 619 -45.40 -5.47 4.67
CA GLN A 619 -45.91 -6.66 3.99
C GLN A 619 -45.67 -6.56 2.49
N LEU A 620 -45.75 -7.68 1.76
CA LEU A 620 -45.56 -7.68 0.31
C LEU A 620 -46.50 -6.69 -0.38
N ALA A 621 -45.91 -5.79 -1.17
CA ALA A 621 -46.67 -4.80 -1.92
C ALA A 621 -47.38 -5.47 -3.10
N LYS A 622 -48.64 -5.07 -3.33
CA LYS A 622 -49.46 -5.57 -4.44
C LYS A 622 -49.50 -4.59 -5.62
N PHE A 623 -49.24 -3.31 -5.36
CA PHE A 623 -49.24 -2.26 -6.37
C PHE A 623 -48.32 -1.11 -5.97
N ASP A 624 -47.90 -0.34 -6.97
CA ASP A 624 -46.99 0.79 -6.81
C ASP A 624 -47.76 2.12 -6.85
N CYS A 625 -47.29 3.12 -6.10
CA CYS A 625 -47.77 4.49 -6.19
C CYS A 625 -46.82 5.35 -7.03
N CYS A 626 -45.50 5.22 -6.84
CA CYS A 626 -44.46 5.77 -7.69
C CYS A 626 -43.17 4.94 -7.52
N PHE A 627 -42.09 5.31 -8.20
CA PHE A 627 -40.81 4.58 -8.18
C PHE A 627 -40.25 4.33 -6.77
N THR A 628 -40.57 5.21 -5.82
CA THR A 628 -40.06 5.20 -4.45
C THR A 628 -41.06 4.65 -3.42
N ALA A 629 -42.29 4.28 -3.80
CA ALA A 629 -43.29 3.81 -2.83
C ALA A 629 -44.28 2.80 -3.42
N SER A 630 -44.42 1.67 -2.72
CA SER A 630 -45.32 0.56 -3.02
C SER A 630 -46.19 0.22 -1.80
N TYR A 631 -47.39 -0.34 -2.02
CA TYR A 631 -48.34 -0.63 -0.93
C TYR A 631 -49.01 -2.00 -1.09
N CYS A 632 -49.36 -2.63 0.03
CA CYS A 632 -50.10 -3.90 0.04
C CYS A 632 -51.62 -3.72 -0.07
N SER A 633 -52.16 -2.54 0.28
CA SER A 633 -53.59 -2.22 0.23
C SER A 633 -53.83 -0.71 0.07
N ALA A 634 -55.02 -0.35 -0.42
CA ALA A 634 -55.44 1.05 -0.51
C ALA A 634 -55.46 1.75 0.85
N ASP A 635 -55.72 1.01 1.94
CA ASP A 635 -55.70 1.54 3.30
C ASP A 635 -54.30 1.92 3.77
N CYS A 636 -53.30 1.07 3.47
CA CYS A 636 -51.91 1.40 3.77
C CYS A 636 -51.45 2.65 2.99
N LYS A 637 -51.87 2.78 1.73
CA LYS A 637 -51.61 3.98 0.93
C LYS A 637 -52.28 5.22 1.53
N ARG A 638 -53.53 5.12 2.00
CA ARG A 638 -54.24 6.24 2.65
C ARG A 638 -53.59 6.67 3.96
N ARG A 639 -53.14 5.72 4.78
CA ARG A 639 -52.46 6.00 6.06
C ARG A 639 -51.10 6.67 5.87
N ASP A 640 -50.34 6.24 4.86
CA ASP A 640 -49.03 6.81 4.55
C ASP A 640 -49.10 8.07 3.66
N LYS A 641 -50.29 8.40 3.13
CA LYS A 641 -50.53 9.51 2.21
C LYS A 641 -49.86 10.82 2.67
N ARG A 642 -50.03 11.22 3.93
CA ARG A 642 -49.46 12.50 4.44
C ARG A 642 -47.93 12.52 4.45
N LYS A 643 -47.28 11.37 4.68
CA LYS A 643 -45.81 11.24 4.72
C LYS A 643 -45.25 11.11 3.30
N HIS A 644 -45.86 10.26 2.49
CA HIS A 644 -45.45 9.99 1.12
C HIS A 644 -45.72 11.14 0.14
N GLN A 645 -46.81 11.90 0.33
CA GLN A 645 -47.21 12.98 -0.60
C GLN A 645 -46.12 14.04 -0.80
N ARG A 646 -45.24 14.27 0.19
CA ARG A 646 -44.12 15.22 0.08
C ARG A 646 -43.03 14.78 -0.89
N THR A 647 -42.93 13.48 -1.18
CA THR A 647 -41.88 12.87 -2.01
C THR A 647 -42.45 12.12 -3.21
N CYS A 648 -43.76 12.21 -3.44
CA CYS A 648 -44.46 11.49 -4.49
C CYS A 648 -44.29 12.19 -5.84
N ALA A 649 -43.43 11.65 -6.71
CA ALA A 649 -43.14 12.21 -8.03
C ALA A 649 -44.35 12.21 -9.00
N SER A 650 -45.43 11.48 -8.69
CA SER A 650 -46.65 11.45 -9.52
C SER A 650 -47.49 12.73 -9.43
N HIS A 651 -47.22 13.61 -8.45
CA HIS A 651 -47.88 14.92 -8.31
C HIS A 651 -47.09 16.10 -8.91
N SER A 652 -45.89 15.86 -9.47
CA SER A 652 -45.01 16.91 -10.02
C SER A 652 -45.32 17.27 -11.49
N LYS A 653 -46.37 16.70 -12.09
CA LYS A 653 -46.86 17.11 -13.41
C LYS A 653 -48.34 17.47 -13.30
N ASN A 654 -48.59 18.70 -12.88
CA ASN A 654 -49.70 19.52 -13.33
C ASN A 654 -49.36 20.98 -13.09
#